data_AF-A0A8T6MT74-F1
#
_entry.id   AF-A0A8T6MT74-F1
#
_cell.length_a   1.000
_cell.length_b   1.000
_cell.length_c   1.000
_cell.angle_alpha   90.00
_cell.angle_beta   90.00
_cell.angle_gamma   90.00
#
_symmetry.space_group_name_H-M   'P 1'
#
loop_
_entity.id
_entity.type
_entity.pdbx_description
1 polymer ?
#
loop_
_entity_poly.entity_id
_entity_poly.type
_entity_poly.pdbx_seq_one_letter_code
_entity_poly.pdbx_strand_id
1 'polypeptide(L)'
;MRNIKTISLLLTIILLFSSFTAYGFDSDKKSFSQLDENHFSDLVSIPQEELQNHKLQRYIIFGHGQIDDTDGIETVSNIGTNNGFLSIVIAPEQSIGFFNTKGYYVIPDFPLEFHDVNSKVFSEMDQIRKSTGSESAYLKYNYTGKGIKIAIVDTGVDFSNPDIKDSLARDSNNNPIMLDADGQGLVITNATFAANIDKYGIVSNITKSEISKINKSLTTNVTSNVRDYIRSQSGVYHFGMIYQGTTQGPFTSVQSVPVLVVDSKTPGVYDTIIPDLSTSWKDYTKFDLPRGQKPNFDFDFTDEVPIDLGSGKEYLVYDSNKDGKLDYSAGTIGAQIIDVYGVISHKKSSVDKFLKATNGTILSPLDKNGNFFGVMSDFVGHGTGAAASIASKGKEQYDIYNNTKKYTLPGSAPNAKIIPIKALWFGDTLYGWLWAAGINNKNDTWQFSGKPQADIISNSWGISNFPSLKTVPGSDVLSLVIDVLSTPQSIDSTYPGITIVSSAGNAGHGYGTMGLPNAASFGITVGATTNNVYVGSGAFKGQPRFGNTTNNANDLVDFSSRGPSIVGDPKPDLLDTGAYGFVPSNVLKAKKESKQESFSMFGGTSMAAPLTAGSAAILMESLKDKNRDYDPFTIKNILMSTATDTYNDPFVQGSGLINSYKATQFVNGDGGV
;
A
#
# COMPACT_ATOMS: atom_id res chain seq x y z
N MET A 1 -0.84 40.64 -1.86
CA MET A 1 -0.12 39.79 -2.84
C MET A 1 1.33 39.45 -2.47
N ARG A 2 2.07 40.25 -1.68
CA ARG A 2 3.44 39.88 -1.23
C ARG A 2 3.49 38.82 -0.11
N ASN A 3 2.48 38.75 0.77
CA ASN A 3 2.50 37.83 1.93
C ASN A 3 2.06 36.38 1.63
N ILE A 4 1.39 36.12 0.50
CA ILE A 4 0.95 34.76 0.12
C ILE A 4 2.11 33.94 -0.45
N LYS A 5 3.06 34.59 -1.15
CA LYS A 5 4.28 33.92 -1.64
C LYS A 5 5.19 33.47 -0.50
N THR A 6 5.24 34.22 0.60
CA THR A 6 6.07 33.87 1.77
C THR A 6 5.50 32.69 2.55
N ILE A 7 4.17 32.58 2.67
CA ILE A 7 3.49 31.45 3.30
C ILE A 7 3.58 30.20 2.43
N SER A 8 3.41 30.33 1.11
CA SER A 8 3.60 29.23 0.16
C SER A 8 5.04 28.70 0.22
N LEU A 9 6.05 29.57 0.22
CA LEU A 9 7.46 29.17 0.33
C LEU A 9 7.77 28.50 1.68
N LEU A 10 7.16 28.96 2.78
CA LEU A 10 7.34 28.34 4.10
C LEU A 10 6.68 26.96 4.18
N LEU A 11 5.50 26.78 3.56
CA LEU A 11 4.83 25.47 3.45
C LEU A 11 5.63 24.51 2.56
N THR A 12 6.20 25.00 1.45
CA THR A 12 7.05 24.18 0.55
C THR A 12 8.34 23.76 1.26
N ILE A 13 8.92 24.63 2.09
CA ILE A 13 10.10 24.29 2.91
C ILE A 13 9.73 23.25 3.99
N ILE A 14 8.58 23.37 4.65
CA ILE A 14 8.12 22.37 5.63
C ILE A 14 7.84 21.02 4.94
N LEU A 15 7.24 21.02 3.75
CA LEU A 15 7.02 19.82 2.92
C LEU A 15 8.34 19.18 2.40
N LEU A 16 9.37 20.00 2.15
CA LEU A 16 10.69 19.52 1.74
C LEU A 16 11.49 18.95 2.92
N PHE A 17 11.33 19.49 4.13
CA PHE A 17 12.05 19.03 5.33
C PHE A 17 11.38 17.86 6.07
N SER A 18 10.10 17.55 5.80
CA SER A 18 9.45 16.31 6.29
C SER A 18 9.90 15.04 5.55
N SER A 19 10.77 15.16 4.54
CA SER A 19 11.29 14.03 3.77
C SER A 19 12.33 13.18 4.54
N PHE A 20 12.73 13.55 5.75
CA PHE A 20 13.74 12.81 6.51
C PHE A 20 13.12 11.99 7.64
N THR A 21 12.45 10.89 7.30
CA THR A 21 12.52 9.58 8.00
C THR A 21 11.61 8.55 7.31
N ALA A 22 11.95 8.16 6.08
CA ALA A 22 11.65 6.84 5.48
C ALA A 22 12.14 6.84 4.01
N TYR A 23 13.45 6.91 3.82
CA TYR A 23 14.06 6.59 2.52
C TYR A 23 14.68 5.20 2.60
N GLY A 24 13.99 4.22 2.04
CA GLY A 24 14.61 3.01 1.53
C GLY A 24 14.89 3.21 0.04
N PHE A 25 15.94 3.97 -0.29
CA PHE A 25 16.55 3.97 -1.61
C PHE A 25 18.06 4.00 -1.41
N ASP A 26 18.71 2.91 -1.76
CA ASP A 26 20.16 2.81 -1.90
C ASP A 26 20.60 3.75 -3.03
N SER A 27 21.38 4.76 -2.66
CA SER A 27 21.91 5.77 -3.57
C SER A 27 23.42 5.65 -3.71
N ASP A 28 23.94 4.48 -4.04
CA ASP A 28 25.30 4.36 -4.56
C ASP A 28 25.34 4.52 -6.09
N LYS A 29 25.12 5.76 -6.55
CA LYS A 29 25.64 6.19 -7.86
C LYS A 29 27.13 6.50 -7.74
N LYS A 30 27.97 5.46 -7.67
CA LYS A 30 29.35 5.60 -8.13
C LYS A 30 29.37 5.44 -9.64
N SER A 31 29.77 6.53 -10.29
CA SER A 31 30.17 6.57 -11.70
C SER A 31 31.22 5.48 -11.96
N PHE A 32 30.79 4.33 -12.51
CA PHE A 32 31.71 3.43 -13.19
C PHE A 32 31.93 3.99 -14.60
N SER A 33 33.08 4.61 -14.78
CA SER A 33 33.66 4.89 -16.09
C SER A 33 33.91 3.56 -16.82
N GLN A 34 33.48 3.52 -18.09
CA GLN A 34 33.81 2.55 -19.15
C GLN A 34 34.75 1.40 -18.73
N LEU A 35 34.16 0.22 -18.53
CA LEU A 35 34.88 -1.04 -18.74
C LEU A 35 34.45 -1.56 -20.10
N ASP A 36 35.43 -1.73 -20.99
CA ASP A 36 35.26 -2.31 -22.32
C ASP A 36 34.56 -3.67 -22.22
N GLU A 37 33.39 -3.76 -22.84
CA GLU A 37 32.75 -5.03 -23.20
C GLU A 37 33.60 -5.67 -24.31
N ASN A 38 34.56 -6.55 -23.98
CA ASN A 38 35.04 -7.66 -24.83
C ASN A 38 36.23 -8.45 -24.24
N HIS A 39 36.10 -8.99 -23.02
CA HIS A 39 36.97 -10.07 -22.58
C HIS A 39 36.19 -11.11 -21.78
N PHE A 40 35.72 -12.16 -22.47
CA PHE A 40 35.50 -13.45 -21.84
C PHE A 40 36.87 -14.02 -21.44
N SER A 41 36.95 -14.56 -20.23
CA SER A 41 38.17 -15.18 -19.70
C SER A 41 38.20 -16.65 -20.16
N ASP A 42 39.18 -17.02 -20.99
CA ASP A 42 39.44 -18.38 -21.50
C ASP A 42 39.99 -19.36 -20.43
N LEU A 43 39.75 -19.12 -19.14
CA LEU A 43 40.54 -19.77 -18.08
C LEU A 43 40.16 -21.19 -17.68
N VAL A 44 39.02 -21.77 -18.11
CA VAL A 44 38.77 -23.21 -17.95
C VAL A 44 37.79 -23.70 -19.02
N SER A 45 38.23 -24.60 -19.89
CA SER A 45 37.36 -25.44 -20.72
C SER A 45 37.58 -26.90 -20.35
N ILE A 46 36.51 -27.62 -20.01
CA ILE A 46 36.57 -29.05 -19.68
C ILE A 46 35.90 -29.83 -20.82
N PRO A 47 36.55 -30.87 -21.39
CA PRO A 47 35.95 -31.72 -22.40
C PRO A 47 34.76 -32.49 -21.84
N GLN A 48 33.61 -32.39 -22.51
CA GLN A 48 32.32 -32.88 -22.03
C GLN A 48 32.13 -34.41 -22.16
N GLU A 49 33.16 -35.15 -22.61
CA GLU A 49 33.05 -36.58 -22.95
C GLU A 49 33.46 -37.57 -21.84
N GLU A 50 34.06 -37.14 -20.72
CA GLU A 50 34.49 -38.07 -19.64
C GLU A 50 33.53 -38.21 -18.44
N LEU A 51 32.46 -37.41 -18.35
CA LEU A 51 31.58 -37.38 -17.16
C LEU A 51 30.42 -38.40 -17.16
N GLN A 52 30.27 -39.25 -18.18
CA GLN A 52 29.10 -40.15 -18.27
C GLN A 52 29.23 -41.49 -17.52
N ASN A 53 30.40 -41.89 -17.03
CA ASN A 53 30.58 -43.24 -16.46
C ASN A 53 30.83 -43.31 -14.94
N HIS A 54 31.00 -42.19 -14.25
CA HIS A 54 31.08 -42.15 -12.78
C HIS A 54 30.25 -40.97 -12.29
N LYS A 55 29.45 -41.14 -11.23
CA LYS A 55 28.72 -40.04 -10.55
C LYS A 55 29.73 -39.11 -9.86
N LEU A 56 30.47 -38.35 -10.66
CA LEU A 56 31.44 -37.36 -10.24
C LEU A 56 30.70 -36.04 -10.02
N GLN A 57 30.93 -35.40 -8.89
CA GLN A 57 30.41 -34.09 -8.56
C GLN A 57 31.58 -33.15 -8.28
N ARG A 58 31.35 -31.85 -8.50
CA ARG A 58 32.33 -30.83 -8.17
C ARG A 58 32.13 -30.43 -6.70
N TYR A 59 33.23 -30.22 -5.98
CA TYR A 59 33.23 -29.84 -4.57
C TYR A 59 34.21 -28.70 -4.34
N ILE A 60 33.83 -27.77 -3.47
CA ILE A 60 34.72 -26.74 -2.92
C ILE A 60 35.21 -27.23 -1.57
N ILE A 61 36.52 -27.39 -1.44
CA ILE A 61 37.21 -27.84 -0.23
C ILE A 61 38.07 -26.71 0.30
N PHE A 62 37.93 -26.36 1.57
CA PHE A 62 38.77 -25.34 2.20
C PHE A 62 39.11 -25.67 3.65
N GLY A 63 40.27 -25.21 4.11
CA GLY A 63 40.78 -25.53 5.44
C GLY A 63 42.11 -24.85 5.74
N HIS A 64 42.61 -25.07 6.95
CA HIS A 64 43.93 -24.58 7.36
C HIS A 64 45.05 -25.52 6.89
N GLY A 65 46.20 -24.96 6.51
CA GLY A 65 47.34 -25.71 5.96
C GLY A 65 47.40 -25.72 4.42
N GLN A 66 48.06 -26.73 3.84
CA GLN A 66 48.11 -26.97 2.39
C GLN A 66 47.41 -28.30 2.04
N ILE A 67 46.80 -28.36 0.86
CA ILE A 67 46.18 -29.58 0.35
C ILE A 67 47.24 -30.46 -0.32
N ASP A 68 47.95 -31.25 0.47
CA ASP A 68 49.14 -31.96 -0.01
C ASP A 68 48.84 -33.34 -0.63
N ASP A 69 47.59 -33.84 -0.52
CA ASP A 69 47.24 -35.17 -1.02
C ASP A 69 45.75 -35.28 -1.34
N THR A 70 45.41 -35.26 -2.64
CA THR A 70 44.04 -35.50 -3.12
C THR A 70 43.80 -36.96 -3.52
N ASP A 71 44.74 -37.88 -3.27
CA ASP A 71 44.58 -39.34 -3.42
C ASP A 71 43.91 -39.75 -4.76
N GLY A 72 44.43 -39.20 -5.86
CA GLY A 72 43.93 -39.48 -7.21
C GLY A 72 42.67 -38.69 -7.64
N ILE A 73 42.22 -37.72 -6.84
CA ILE A 73 41.08 -36.86 -7.15
C ILE A 73 41.53 -35.65 -7.99
N GLU A 74 40.84 -35.43 -9.10
CA GLU A 74 41.12 -34.35 -10.04
C GLU A 74 40.83 -32.98 -9.41
N THR A 75 41.87 -32.15 -9.33
CA THR A 75 41.77 -30.78 -8.83
C THR A 75 41.62 -29.83 -10.00
N VAL A 76 40.47 -29.16 -10.09
CA VAL A 76 40.13 -28.21 -11.15
C VAL A 76 40.84 -26.88 -10.93
N SER A 77 40.90 -26.42 -9.68
CA SER A 77 41.55 -25.16 -9.33
C SER A 77 41.93 -25.18 -7.86
N ASN A 78 43.07 -24.59 -7.49
CA ASN A 78 43.52 -24.50 -6.11
C ASN A 78 44.17 -23.15 -5.84
N ILE A 79 43.79 -22.53 -4.72
CA ILE A 79 44.34 -21.26 -4.25
C ILE A 79 44.69 -21.43 -2.78
N GLY A 80 45.97 -21.24 -2.46
CA GLY A 80 46.51 -21.43 -1.12
C GLY A 80 47.25 -20.22 -0.59
N THR A 81 47.26 -20.08 0.74
CA THR A 81 48.10 -19.17 1.52
C THR A 81 48.80 -19.97 2.62
N ASN A 82 49.76 -19.35 3.33
CA ASN A 82 50.43 -20.01 4.47
C ASN A 82 49.48 -20.38 5.62
N ASN A 83 48.27 -19.82 5.65
CA ASN A 83 47.29 -20.02 6.73
C ASN A 83 46.07 -20.86 6.31
N GLY A 84 45.99 -21.31 5.05
CA GLY A 84 44.87 -22.10 4.56
C GLY A 84 44.73 -22.09 3.05
N PHE A 85 43.84 -22.95 2.55
CA PHE A 85 43.61 -23.17 1.13
C PHE A 85 42.12 -23.22 0.79
N LEU A 86 41.82 -23.01 -0.49
CA LEU A 86 40.55 -23.29 -1.12
C LEU A 86 40.82 -24.01 -2.45
N SER A 87 40.22 -25.18 -2.62
CA SER A 87 40.42 -26.05 -3.76
C SER A 87 39.07 -26.51 -4.33
N ILE A 88 38.94 -26.49 -5.65
CA ILE A 88 37.80 -27.02 -6.37
C ILE A 88 38.23 -28.37 -6.95
N VAL A 89 37.54 -29.43 -6.54
CA VAL A 89 37.85 -30.81 -6.96
C VAL A 89 36.65 -31.46 -7.61
N ILE A 90 36.88 -32.42 -8.53
CA ILE A 90 35.84 -33.28 -9.08
C ILE A 90 36.08 -34.68 -8.53
N ALA A 91 35.13 -35.16 -7.71
CA ALA A 91 35.26 -36.40 -6.97
C ALA A 91 33.95 -37.19 -6.93
N PRO A 92 33.99 -38.52 -6.75
CA PRO A 92 32.82 -39.28 -6.32
C PRO A 92 32.39 -38.84 -4.91
N GLU A 93 31.08 -38.83 -4.64
CA GLU A 93 30.52 -38.49 -3.32
C GLU A 93 31.10 -39.35 -2.18
N GLN A 94 31.45 -40.60 -2.48
CA GLN A 94 32.06 -41.53 -1.53
C GLN A 94 33.44 -41.08 -1.04
N SER A 95 34.13 -40.25 -1.79
CA SER A 95 35.47 -39.74 -1.46
C SER A 95 35.44 -38.53 -0.50
N ILE A 96 34.27 -37.96 -0.24
CA ILE A 96 34.11 -36.77 0.63
C ILE A 96 34.40 -37.07 2.10
N GLY A 97 34.13 -38.31 2.52
CA GLY A 97 34.45 -38.78 3.87
C GLY A 97 35.91 -38.57 4.24
N PHE A 98 36.82 -38.75 3.27
CA PHE A 98 38.26 -38.55 3.48
C PHE A 98 38.61 -37.10 3.87
N PHE A 99 38.09 -36.11 3.15
CA PHE A 99 38.39 -34.70 3.42
C PHE A 99 37.80 -34.22 4.76
N ASN A 100 36.60 -34.70 5.11
CA ASN A 100 36.00 -34.43 6.41
C ASN A 100 36.84 -35.02 7.55
N THR A 101 37.42 -36.22 7.39
CA THR A 101 38.30 -36.81 8.42
C THR A 101 39.62 -36.06 8.61
N LYS A 102 40.07 -35.29 7.60
CA LYS A 102 41.23 -34.39 7.71
C LYS A 102 40.89 -33.02 8.33
N GLY A 103 39.62 -32.79 8.69
CA GLY A 103 39.16 -31.54 9.29
C GLY A 103 38.96 -30.40 8.29
N TYR A 104 38.80 -30.72 7.00
CA TYR A 104 38.51 -29.74 5.97
C TYR A 104 37.01 -29.56 5.79
N TYR A 105 36.61 -28.34 5.42
CA TYR A 105 35.24 -28.03 5.05
C TYR A 105 35.03 -28.41 3.59
N VAL A 106 33.96 -29.14 3.32
CA VAL A 106 33.61 -29.60 1.98
C VAL A 106 32.19 -29.18 1.64
N ILE A 107 32.03 -28.47 0.52
CA ILE A 107 30.74 -28.00 0.03
C ILE A 107 30.53 -28.57 -1.37
N PRO A 108 29.43 -29.30 -1.64
CA PRO A 108 29.08 -29.68 -3.01
C PRO A 108 28.80 -28.43 -3.85
N ASP A 109 29.42 -28.39 -5.01
CA ASP A 109 29.26 -27.30 -5.98
C ASP A 109 28.15 -27.70 -6.96
N PHE A 110 26.95 -27.20 -6.69
CA PHE A 110 25.79 -27.45 -7.53
C PHE A 110 25.88 -26.60 -8.80
N PRO A 111 25.73 -27.18 -10.00
CA PRO A 111 25.60 -26.39 -11.21
C PRO A 111 24.37 -25.48 -11.08
N LEU A 112 24.57 -24.18 -11.28
CA LEU A 112 23.46 -23.27 -11.58
C LEU A 112 22.89 -23.68 -12.94
N GLU A 113 21.78 -24.40 -12.92
CA GLU A 113 21.12 -24.87 -14.14
C GLU A 113 20.51 -23.70 -14.92
N PHE A 114 21.29 -23.12 -15.83
CA PHE A 114 20.76 -22.27 -16.89
C PHE A 114 20.18 -23.16 -17.99
N HIS A 115 18.91 -23.55 -17.82
CA HIS A 115 18.18 -24.29 -18.84
C HIS A 115 17.95 -23.44 -20.10
N ASP A 116 18.14 -24.09 -21.25
CA ASP A 116 18.02 -23.57 -22.61
C ASP A 116 16.65 -22.91 -22.88
N VAL A 117 16.69 -21.64 -23.27
CA VAL A 117 15.55 -20.72 -23.32
C VAL A 117 14.87 -20.81 -24.67
N ASN A 118 14.22 -21.94 -24.95
CA ASN A 118 13.35 -22.06 -26.13
C ASN A 118 12.29 -23.15 -25.93
N SER A 119 11.37 -22.96 -24.99
CA SER A 119 9.97 -23.45 -25.08
C SER A 119 9.24 -23.36 -23.73
N LYS A 120 8.68 -22.19 -23.42
CA LYS A 120 7.42 -21.99 -22.70
C LYS A 120 7.24 -20.51 -22.47
N VAL A 121 6.68 -19.85 -23.47
CA VAL A 121 5.99 -18.59 -23.24
C VAL A 121 4.86 -18.92 -22.27
N PHE A 122 5.02 -18.56 -20.99
CA PHE A 122 4.00 -18.71 -19.96
C PHE A 122 2.75 -17.93 -20.40
N SER A 123 1.81 -18.64 -21.01
CA SER A 123 0.52 -18.10 -21.37
C SER A 123 -0.35 -18.01 -20.11
N GLU A 124 -0.92 -16.81 -19.89
CA GLU A 124 -2.06 -16.48 -19.02
C GLU A 124 -1.74 -15.87 -17.66
N MET A 125 -1.75 -14.52 -17.63
CA MET A 125 -1.81 -13.72 -16.41
C MET A 125 -3.21 -13.78 -15.79
N ASP A 126 -3.29 -14.48 -14.66
CA ASP A 126 -4.18 -14.22 -13.52
C ASP A 126 -3.46 -14.72 -12.25
N GLN A 127 -2.21 -14.25 -12.02
CA GLN A 127 -1.28 -14.96 -11.11
C GLN A 127 -1.44 -14.62 -9.63
N ILE A 128 -1.95 -13.44 -9.26
CA ILE A 128 -2.16 -13.08 -7.84
C ILE A 128 -3.21 -14.00 -7.20
N ARG A 129 -4.31 -14.23 -7.89
CA ARG A 129 -5.38 -15.09 -7.35
C ARG A 129 -5.00 -16.56 -7.37
N LYS A 130 -4.20 -16.98 -8.35
CA LYS A 130 -3.62 -18.32 -8.42
C LYS A 130 -2.61 -18.56 -7.31
N SER A 131 -1.68 -17.64 -7.08
CA SER A 131 -0.61 -17.80 -6.08
C SER A 131 -1.16 -17.85 -4.66
N THR A 132 -2.14 -17.02 -4.34
CA THR A 132 -2.83 -17.01 -3.03
C THR A 132 -3.81 -18.18 -2.83
N GLY A 133 -4.12 -18.93 -3.88
CA GLY A 133 -5.20 -19.93 -3.91
C GLY A 133 -6.62 -19.36 -3.92
N SER A 134 -6.78 -18.03 -3.98
CA SER A 134 -8.09 -17.37 -3.91
C SER A 134 -8.96 -17.62 -5.14
N GLU A 135 -8.36 -17.86 -6.31
CA GLU A 135 -9.11 -18.29 -7.50
C GLU A 135 -9.79 -19.64 -7.26
N SER A 136 -9.04 -20.63 -6.74
CA SER A 136 -9.57 -21.96 -6.45
C SER A 136 -10.64 -21.93 -5.35
N ALA A 137 -10.46 -21.12 -4.31
CA ALA A 137 -11.48 -20.91 -3.28
C ALA A 137 -12.78 -20.33 -3.87
N TYR A 138 -12.67 -19.37 -4.78
CA TYR A 138 -13.81 -18.82 -5.52
C TYR A 138 -14.48 -19.87 -6.43
N LEU A 139 -13.71 -20.56 -7.27
CA LEU A 139 -14.26 -21.53 -8.22
C LEU A 139 -14.95 -22.71 -7.52
N LYS A 140 -14.44 -23.13 -6.36
CA LYS A 140 -14.98 -24.27 -5.61
C LYS A 140 -16.13 -23.88 -4.66
N TYR A 141 -15.98 -22.79 -3.92
CA TYR A 141 -16.90 -22.43 -2.82
C TYR A 141 -17.57 -21.06 -2.98
N ASN A 142 -17.22 -20.31 -4.02
CA ASN A 142 -17.73 -18.95 -4.27
C ASN A 142 -17.35 -17.92 -3.18
N TYR A 143 -16.26 -18.14 -2.47
CA TYR A 143 -15.71 -17.17 -1.51
C TYR A 143 -14.89 -16.09 -2.20
N THR A 144 -15.07 -14.85 -1.75
CA THR A 144 -14.52 -13.62 -2.38
C THR A 144 -14.13 -12.53 -1.38
N GLY A 145 -14.16 -12.82 -0.08
CA GLY A 145 -14.02 -11.87 1.03
C GLY A 145 -15.31 -11.11 1.36
N LYS A 146 -16.47 -11.58 0.91
CA LYS A 146 -17.74 -10.85 1.08
C LYS A 146 -18.08 -10.71 2.57
N GLY A 147 -18.50 -9.51 2.97
CA GLY A 147 -18.91 -9.23 4.35
C GLY A 147 -17.76 -9.08 5.34
N ILE A 148 -16.52 -8.98 4.84
CA ILE A 148 -15.32 -8.69 5.62
C ILE A 148 -14.84 -7.27 5.31
N LYS A 149 -14.49 -6.51 6.35
CA LYS A 149 -13.91 -5.17 6.26
C LYS A 149 -12.43 -5.21 6.61
N ILE A 150 -11.59 -4.65 5.76
CA ILE A 150 -10.14 -4.61 5.91
C ILE A 150 -9.71 -3.15 6.01
N ALA A 151 -9.09 -2.77 7.12
CA ALA A 151 -8.45 -1.48 7.29
C ALA A 151 -7.07 -1.48 6.63
N ILE A 152 -6.83 -0.52 5.74
CA ILE A 152 -5.52 -0.26 5.12
C ILE A 152 -4.90 0.92 5.83
N VAL A 153 -3.93 0.66 6.70
CA VAL A 153 -3.21 1.70 7.45
C VAL A 153 -1.94 2.03 6.68
N ASP A 154 -2.01 3.07 5.85
CA ASP A 154 -0.99 3.37 4.85
C ASP A 154 -0.95 4.88 4.49
N THR A 155 -0.45 5.24 3.30
CA THR A 155 -0.39 6.60 2.77
C THR A 155 -1.74 7.21 2.42
N GLY A 156 -2.83 6.45 2.59
CA GLY A 156 -4.19 6.76 2.12
C GLY A 156 -4.64 5.75 1.05
N VAL A 157 -5.87 5.88 0.54
CA VAL A 157 -6.33 5.12 -0.64
C VAL A 157 -7.10 6.04 -1.58
N ASP A 158 -6.78 6.00 -2.86
CA ASP A 158 -7.53 6.69 -3.90
C ASP A 158 -8.49 5.70 -4.59
N PHE A 159 -9.80 5.94 -4.44
CA PHE A 159 -10.87 5.10 -5.00
C PHE A 159 -11.36 5.54 -6.38
N SER A 160 -10.60 6.40 -7.08
CA SER A 160 -10.96 6.88 -8.42
C SER A 160 -10.99 5.77 -9.48
N ASN A 161 -10.17 4.73 -9.32
CA ASN A 161 -10.11 3.64 -10.27
C ASN A 161 -11.36 2.74 -10.18
N PRO A 162 -12.09 2.50 -11.31
CA PRO A 162 -13.31 1.68 -11.32
C PRO A 162 -13.18 0.28 -10.72
N ASP A 163 -11.99 -0.33 -10.78
CA ASP A 163 -11.73 -1.66 -10.24
C ASP A 163 -11.82 -1.73 -8.72
N ILE A 164 -11.49 -0.64 -8.02
CA ILE A 164 -11.49 -0.58 -6.55
C ILE A 164 -12.54 0.36 -5.98
N LYS A 165 -13.17 1.21 -6.81
CA LYS A 165 -14.14 2.22 -6.40
C LYS A 165 -15.25 1.70 -5.47
N ASP A 166 -15.81 0.53 -5.80
CA ASP A 166 -16.91 -0.10 -5.05
C ASP A 166 -16.45 -0.81 -3.78
N SER A 167 -15.14 -0.91 -3.54
CA SER A 167 -14.60 -1.58 -2.35
C SER A 167 -14.67 -0.68 -1.10
N LEU A 168 -14.80 0.63 -1.24
CA LEU A 168 -14.90 1.55 -0.10
C LEU A 168 -16.01 1.11 0.88
N ALA A 169 -15.63 0.91 2.14
CA ALA A 169 -16.53 0.56 3.22
C ALA A 169 -17.46 1.75 3.55
N ARG A 170 -18.72 1.43 3.86
CA ARG A 170 -19.76 2.42 4.14
C ARG A 170 -20.58 2.05 5.37
N ASP A 171 -21.10 3.07 6.06
CA ASP A 171 -21.97 2.90 7.22
C ASP A 171 -23.44 2.64 6.80
N SER A 172 -24.35 2.55 7.78
CA SER A 172 -25.78 2.31 7.52
C SER A 172 -26.47 3.46 6.79
N ASN A 173 -25.90 4.67 6.81
CA ASN A 173 -26.38 5.84 6.10
C ASN A 173 -25.67 6.01 4.75
N ASN A 174 -24.93 4.98 4.31
CA ASN A 174 -24.12 4.96 3.09
C ASN A 174 -22.94 5.96 3.09
N ASN A 175 -22.59 6.55 4.23
CA ASN A 175 -21.41 7.42 4.33
C ASN A 175 -20.14 6.58 4.25
N PRO A 176 -19.09 7.07 3.57
CA PRO A 176 -17.75 6.48 3.63
C PRO A 176 -17.25 6.29 5.06
N ILE A 177 -16.65 5.14 5.35
CA ILE A 177 -15.92 4.87 6.60
C ILE A 177 -14.43 5.04 6.30
N MET A 178 -13.87 6.18 6.66
CA MET A 178 -12.48 6.54 6.38
C MET A 178 -11.91 7.38 7.53
N LEU A 179 -10.63 7.22 7.84
CA LEU A 179 -9.94 8.01 8.86
C LEU A 179 -8.65 8.61 8.29
N ASP A 180 -8.48 9.92 8.43
CA ASP A 180 -7.19 10.57 8.28
C ASP A 180 -6.63 10.89 9.67
N ALA A 181 -5.69 10.05 10.09
CA ALA A 181 -5.00 10.21 11.36
C ALA A 181 -3.84 11.22 11.28
N ASP A 182 -3.37 11.54 10.07
CA ASP A 182 -2.34 12.56 9.85
C ASP A 182 -2.91 13.99 9.90
N GLY A 183 -4.23 14.16 9.74
CA GLY A 183 -4.89 15.47 9.74
C GLY A 183 -4.73 16.25 8.43
N GLN A 184 -4.19 15.64 7.38
CA GLN A 184 -3.80 16.31 6.13
C GLN A 184 -4.98 16.67 5.23
N GLY A 185 -6.03 15.86 5.27
CA GLY A 185 -7.23 15.97 4.46
C GLY A 185 -8.26 16.97 4.98
N LEU A 186 -7.92 17.75 6.01
CA LEU A 186 -8.80 18.80 6.55
C LEU A 186 -8.90 19.96 5.57
N VAL A 187 -10.10 20.22 5.06
CA VAL A 187 -10.39 21.36 4.19
C VAL A 187 -11.18 22.38 4.99
N ILE A 188 -10.64 23.60 5.13
CA ILE A 188 -11.28 24.69 5.85
C ILE A 188 -12.07 25.55 4.86
N THR A 189 -13.31 25.84 5.21
CA THR A 189 -14.29 26.57 4.38
C THR A 189 -14.88 27.78 5.11
N ASN A 190 -14.10 28.39 6.01
CA ASN A 190 -14.51 29.54 6.83
C ASN A 190 -14.74 30.85 6.03
N ALA A 191 -14.34 30.92 4.76
CA ALA A 191 -14.61 32.09 3.94
C ALA A 191 -16.06 32.07 3.48
N THR A 192 -16.91 32.95 4.02
CA THR A 192 -18.33 33.00 3.66
C THR A 192 -18.67 34.17 2.75
N PHE A 193 -19.68 33.98 1.92
CA PHE A 193 -20.30 35.04 1.13
C PHE A 193 -21.81 34.86 1.08
N ALA A 194 -22.54 35.96 0.96
CA ALA A 194 -23.99 35.96 0.93
C ALA A 194 -24.49 36.47 -0.42
N ALA A 195 -25.49 35.81 -0.99
CA ALA A 195 -26.20 36.26 -2.18
C ALA A 195 -27.65 36.64 -1.82
N ASN A 196 -28.13 37.78 -2.31
CA ASN A 196 -29.52 38.17 -2.15
C ASN A 196 -30.34 37.59 -3.31
N ILE A 197 -31.06 36.50 -3.04
CA ILE A 197 -31.95 35.85 -3.99
C ILE A 197 -33.37 36.35 -3.68
N ASP A 198 -33.97 37.08 -4.60
CA ASP A 198 -35.34 37.57 -4.41
C ASP A 198 -36.39 36.44 -4.51
N LYS A 199 -37.66 36.77 -4.22
CA LYS A 199 -38.79 35.82 -4.29
C LYS A 199 -39.05 35.23 -5.68
N TYR A 200 -38.40 35.74 -6.73
CA TYR A 200 -38.50 35.28 -8.11
C TYR A 200 -37.26 34.50 -8.55
N GLY A 201 -36.32 34.25 -7.63
CA GLY A 201 -35.08 33.52 -7.90
C GLY A 201 -34.04 34.37 -8.65
N ILE A 202 -34.11 35.69 -8.58
CA ILE A 202 -33.14 36.60 -9.21
C ILE A 202 -32.06 36.93 -8.19
N VAL A 203 -30.80 36.63 -8.55
CA VAL A 203 -29.63 37.04 -7.76
C VAL A 203 -29.41 38.55 -7.96
N SER A 204 -29.48 39.31 -6.88
CA SER A 204 -29.20 40.75 -6.85
C SER A 204 -27.90 41.05 -6.11
N ASN A 205 -27.10 41.96 -6.66
CA ASN A 205 -25.83 42.37 -6.07
C ASN A 205 -26.11 43.18 -4.78
N ILE A 206 -25.51 42.80 -3.65
CA ILE A 206 -25.74 43.49 -2.38
C ILE A 206 -25.15 44.90 -2.47
N THR A 207 -26.00 45.93 -2.43
CA THR A 207 -25.53 47.32 -2.37
C THR A 207 -24.79 47.59 -1.05
N LYS A 208 -23.65 48.29 -1.13
CA LYS A 208 -22.73 48.62 -0.01
C LYS A 208 -23.40 49.14 1.28
N SER A 209 -24.61 49.69 1.22
CA SER A 209 -25.32 50.22 2.40
C SER A 209 -25.82 49.14 3.36
N GLU A 210 -26.10 47.93 2.88
CA GLU A 210 -26.59 46.82 3.73
C GLU A 210 -25.44 46.00 4.36
N ILE A 211 -24.22 46.19 3.85
CA ILE A 211 -22.98 45.48 4.25
C ILE A 211 -22.43 45.94 5.61
N SER A 212 -22.92 47.05 6.19
CA SER A 212 -22.43 47.53 7.49
C SER A 212 -22.65 46.56 8.67
N LYS A 213 -23.39 45.47 8.47
CA LYS A 213 -23.65 44.42 9.46
C LYS A 213 -22.88 43.10 9.25
N ILE A 214 -22.16 42.92 8.13
CA ILE A 214 -21.46 41.66 7.81
C ILE A 214 -20.01 41.98 7.44
N ASN A 215 -19.06 41.36 8.15
CA ASN A 215 -17.63 41.58 7.97
C ASN A 215 -17.18 41.23 6.54
N LYS A 216 -16.34 42.12 5.98
CA LYS A 216 -15.72 42.11 4.63
C LYS A 216 -15.57 40.71 3.99
N SER A 217 -16.33 40.44 2.93
CA SER A 217 -16.02 39.38 1.96
C SER A 217 -16.36 39.83 0.54
N LEU A 218 -15.59 39.31 -0.41
CA LEU A 218 -15.46 39.75 -1.80
C LEU A 218 -16.71 39.42 -2.63
N THR A 219 -17.25 40.41 -3.34
CA THR A 219 -18.28 40.19 -4.39
C THR A 219 -17.60 39.85 -5.71
N THR A 220 -17.80 38.64 -6.23
CA THR A 220 -17.51 38.28 -7.62
C THR A 220 -18.81 38.19 -8.42
N ASN A 221 -18.79 38.69 -9.66
CA ASN A 221 -19.91 38.62 -10.59
C ASN A 221 -20.18 37.15 -10.94
N VAL A 222 -21.30 36.60 -10.47
CA VAL A 222 -21.78 35.26 -10.82
C VAL A 222 -22.75 35.40 -12.00
N THR A 223 -22.27 34.97 -13.17
CA THR A 223 -23.02 34.64 -14.41
C THR A 223 -23.76 35.75 -15.17
N SER A 224 -23.83 35.60 -16.49
CA SER A 224 -24.58 36.45 -17.43
C SER A 224 -26.07 36.09 -17.51
N ASN A 225 -26.51 35.02 -16.85
CA ASN A 225 -27.88 34.54 -16.84
C ASN A 225 -28.41 34.44 -15.41
N VAL A 226 -29.32 35.33 -15.04
CA VAL A 226 -29.77 35.56 -13.65
C VAL A 226 -30.57 34.40 -13.04
N ARG A 227 -30.72 33.29 -13.77
CA ARG A 227 -31.42 32.06 -13.37
C ARG A 227 -30.51 30.84 -13.27
N ASP A 228 -29.25 30.93 -13.67
CA ASP A 228 -28.31 29.81 -13.71
C ASP A 228 -27.28 29.98 -12.59
N TYR A 229 -27.68 29.62 -11.36
CA TYR A 229 -26.84 29.75 -10.16
C TYR A 229 -27.06 28.59 -9.20
N ILE A 230 -26.02 28.28 -8.43
CA ILE A 230 -26.07 27.31 -7.35
C ILE A 230 -26.89 27.87 -6.21
N ARG A 231 -27.93 27.16 -5.78
CA ARG A 231 -28.81 27.61 -4.72
C ARG A 231 -28.35 27.13 -3.34
N SER A 232 -28.12 28.07 -2.43
CA SER A 232 -28.07 27.87 -0.98
C SER A 232 -29.44 28.24 -0.38
N GLN A 233 -29.98 27.46 0.56
CA GLN A 233 -31.28 27.77 1.17
C GLN A 233 -31.20 28.92 2.17
N SER A 234 -30.07 29.12 2.84
CA SER A 234 -29.84 30.31 3.67
C SER A 234 -29.40 31.53 2.86
N GLY A 235 -28.99 31.34 1.61
CA GLY A 235 -28.31 32.37 0.79
C GLY A 235 -26.85 32.61 1.21
N VAL A 236 -26.31 31.79 2.12
CA VAL A 236 -24.92 31.84 2.58
C VAL A 236 -24.13 30.68 1.99
N TYR A 237 -22.96 31.00 1.49
CA TYR A 237 -22.07 30.07 0.81
C TYR A 237 -20.74 30.03 1.54
N HIS A 238 -20.15 28.84 1.62
CA HIS A 238 -18.86 28.62 2.23
C HIS A 238 -17.83 28.27 1.14
N PHE A 239 -16.68 28.91 1.17
CA PHE A 239 -15.62 28.73 0.20
C PHE A 239 -14.35 28.19 0.85
N GLY A 240 -13.71 27.24 0.18
CA GLY A 240 -12.45 26.67 0.60
C GLY A 240 -11.59 26.25 -0.58
N MET A 241 -10.47 25.60 -0.25
CA MET A 241 -9.55 25.07 -1.24
C MET A 241 -8.99 23.75 -0.72
N ILE A 242 -9.10 22.70 -1.53
CA ILE A 242 -8.39 21.44 -1.30
C ILE A 242 -6.96 21.63 -1.78
N TYR A 243 -5.97 21.27 -0.95
CA TYR A 243 -4.57 21.26 -1.33
C TYR A 243 -4.00 19.85 -1.18
N GLN A 244 -3.42 19.31 -2.25
CA GLN A 244 -2.77 18.00 -2.22
C GLN A 244 -1.41 18.10 -2.91
N GLY A 245 -0.37 17.54 -2.27
CA GLY A 245 0.90 17.32 -2.95
C GLY A 245 0.75 16.21 -3.97
N THR A 246 1.43 16.30 -5.11
CA THR A 246 1.53 15.22 -6.09
C THR A 246 2.98 15.05 -6.53
N THR A 247 3.41 13.80 -6.57
CA THR A 247 4.77 13.39 -6.95
C THR A 247 4.90 13.15 -8.45
N GLN A 248 3.82 13.35 -9.22
CA GLN A 248 3.78 13.07 -10.65
C GLN A 248 3.82 14.36 -11.50
N GLY A 249 4.77 14.39 -12.43
CA GLY A 249 5.15 15.55 -13.26
C GLY A 249 6.66 15.82 -13.21
N PRO A 250 7.23 16.72 -14.03
CA PRO A 250 8.66 17.06 -13.98
C PRO A 250 9.09 17.78 -12.69
N PHE A 251 8.15 18.16 -11.83
CA PHE A 251 8.34 18.78 -10.52
C PHE A 251 7.30 18.21 -9.53
N THR A 252 7.60 18.18 -8.23
CA THR A 252 6.58 18.08 -7.17
C THR A 252 5.55 19.19 -7.41
N SER A 253 4.35 18.83 -7.85
CA SER A 253 3.27 19.78 -8.12
C SER A 253 2.26 19.74 -6.98
N VAL A 254 1.47 20.81 -6.87
CA VAL A 254 0.38 20.91 -5.89
C VAL A 254 -0.91 20.95 -6.67
N GLN A 255 -1.80 20.00 -6.41
CA GLN A 255 -3.19 20.08 -6.86
C GLN A 255 -3.95 21.02 -5.93
N SER A 256 -4.65 21.98 -6.54
CA SER A 256 -5.52 22.91 -5.83
C SER A 256 -6.92 22.84 -6.42
N VAL A 257 -7.91 22.44 -5.63
CA VAL A 257 -9.31 22.36 -6.06
C VAL A 257 -10.12 23.41 -5.30
N PRO A 258 -10.60 24.48 -5.96
CA PRO A 258 -11.55 25.41 -5.35
C PRO A 258 -12.83 24.66 -5.00
N VAL A 259 -13.41 24.94 -3.84
CA VAL A 259 -14.62 24.26 -3.38
C VAL A 259 -15.62 25.25 -2.85
N LEU A 260 -16.88 24.99 -3.18
CA LEU A 260 -18.04 25.67 -2.64
C LEU A 260 -18.85 24.69 -1.79
N VAL A 261 -19.32 25.12 -0.62
CA VAL A 261 -20.16 24.31 0.27
C VAL A 261 -21.46 25.07 0.51
N VAL A 262 -22.58 24.37 0.32
CA VAL A 262 -23.92 24.93 0.40
C VAL A 262 -24.86 24.05 1.23
N ASP A 263 -25.88 24.70 1.78
CA ASP A 263 -26.99 24.09 2.48
C ASP A 263 -28.17 23.86 1.50
N SER A 264 -28.07 22.82 0.68
CA SER A 264 -28.98 22.61 -0.45
C SER A 264 -30.41 22.28 0.00
N LYS A 265 -30.57 21.67 1.18
CA LYS A 265 -31.86 21.16 1.69
C LYS A 265 -32.42 21.99 2.83
N THR A 266 -31.62 22.25 3.88
CA THR A 266 -32.09 22.90 5.11
C THR A 266 -31.26 24.15 5.43
N PRO A 267 -31.87 25.35 5.55
CA PRO A 267 -31.13 26.57 5.88
C PRO A 267 -30.23 26.41 7.11
N GLY A 268 -28.94 26.71 6.96
CA GLY A 268 -27.92 26.64 8.01
C GLY A 268 -27.38 25.24 8.29
N VAL A 269 -27.80 24.21 7.54
CA VAL A 269 -27.23 22.85 7.60
C VAL A 269 -26.60 22.53 6.25
N TYR A 270 -25.28 22.69 6.19
CA TYR A 270 -24.50 22.46 4.98
C TYR A 270 -24.36 20.97 4.69
N ASP A 271 -24.66 20.59 3.46
CA ASP A 271 -24.84 19.19 3.06
C ASP A 271 -24.27 18.85 1.68
N THR A 272 -23.96 19.86 0.85
CA THR A 272 -23.48 19.68 -0.52
C THR A 272 -22.16 20.41 -0.72
N ILE A 273 -21.19 19.70 -1.30
CA ILE A 273 -19.87 20.21 -1.68
C ILE A 273 -19.76 20.22 -3.21
N ILE A 274 -19.32 21.32 -3.79
CA ILE A 274 -19.22 21.52 -5.24
C ILE A 274 -17.76 21.88 -5.55
N PRO A 275 -16.95 20.90 -5.96
CA PRO A 275 -15.55 21.11 -6.31
C PRO A 275 -15.41 21.57 -7.76
N ASP A 276 -14.61 22.60 -7.99
CA ASP A 276 -14.26 23.10 -9.33
C ASP A 276 -13.10 22.29 -9.91
N LEU A 277 -13.44 21.09 -10.38
CA LEU A 277 -12.48 20.13 -10.93
C LEU A 277 -12.03 20.53 -12.34
N SER A 278 -12.87 21.19 -13.12
CA SER A 278 -12.53 21.67 -14.45
C SER A 278 -11.46 22.77 -14.40
N THR A 279 -11.57 23.75 -13.48
CA THR A 279 -10.52 24.74 -13.23
C THR A 279 -9.28 24.08 -12.66
N SER A 280 -9.45 23.15 -11.71
CA SER A 280 -8.32 22.45 -11.08
C SER A 280 -7.49 21.66 -12.09
N TRP A 281 -8.13 20.95 -13.02
CA TRP A 281 -7.46 20.24 -14.11
C TRP A 281 -6.65 21.18 -15.02
N LYS A 282 -7.19 22.36 -15.34
CA LYS A 282 -6.48 23.37 -16.14
C LYS A 282 -5.26 23.92 -15.39
N ASP A 283 -5.34 24.09 -14.07
CA ASP A 283 -4.18 24.52 -13.27
C ASP A 283 -3.13 23.41 -13.18
N TYR A 284 -3.57 22.18 -12.95
CA TYR A 284 -2.70 21.01 -12.86
C TYR A 284 -1.91 20.77 -14.17
N THR A 285 -2.57 20.89 -15.32
CA THR A 285 -1.97 20.70 -16.65
C THR A 285 -1.39 21.98 -17.26
N LYS A 286 -1.31 23.09 -16.52
CA LYS A 286 -0.83 24.38 -17.06
C LYS A 286 0.59 24.33 -17.64
N PHE A 287 1.41 23.40 -17.16
CA PHE A 287 2.78 23.22 -17.61
C PHE A 287 2.90 22.45 -18.93
N ASP A 288 1.81 21.81 -19.38
CA ASP A 288 1.72 21.18 -20.70
C ASP A 288 1.38 22.19 -21.81
N LEU A 289 1.02 23.43 -21.44
CA LEU A 289 0.69 24.48 -22.40
C LEU A 289 1.94 25.00 -23.13
N PRO A 290 1.81 25.39 -24.42
CA PRO A 290 2.88 26.05 -25.15
C PRO A 290 3.44 27.27 -24.42
N ARG A 291 4.76 27.49 -24.51
CA ARG A 291 5.44 28.59 -23.83
C ARG A 291 4.77 29.94 -24.16
N GLY A 292 4.32 30.64 -23.12
CA GLY A 292 3.66 31.95 -23.24
C GLY A 292 2.13 31.90 -23.24
N GLN A 293 1.52 30.72 -23.40
CA GLN A 293 0.10 30.54 -23.15
C GLN A 293 -0.18 30.47 -21.65
N LYS A 294 -1.36 30.97 -21.25
CA LYS A 294 -1.86 30.89 -19.89
C LYS A 294 -3.11 30.01 -19.87
N PRO A 295 -3.34 29.23 -18.80
CA PRO A 295 -4.59 28.50 -18.65
C PRO A 295 -5.77 29.48 -18.61
N ASN A 296 -6.87 29.10 -19.27
CA ASN A 296 -8.11 29.87 -19.26
C ASN A 296 -9.05 29.31 -18.18
N PHE A 297 -8.93 29.85 -16.97
CA PHE A 297 -9.80 29.49 -15.85
C PHE A 297 -11.18 30.13 -16.02
N ASP A 298 -12.23 29.34 -15.83
CA ASP A 298 -13.62 29.77 -15.75
C ASP A 298 -14.02 30.10 -14.31
N PHE A 299 -13.51 29.34 -13.31
CA PHE A 299 -13.95 29.45 -11.92
C PHE A 299 -15.48 29.36 -11.79
N ASP A 300 -16.09 28.60 -12.70
CA ASP A 300 -17.53 28.38 -12.74
C ASP A 300 -17.80 27.08 -11.98
N PHE A 301 -18.69 27.17 -10.99
CA PHE A 301 -19.09 26.00 -10.22
C PHE A 301 -20.40 25.39 -10.76
N THR A 302 -21.09 26.08 -11.68
CA THR A 302 -22.43 25.69 -12.15
C THR A 302 -22.39 24.50 -13.11
N ASP A 303 -21.26 24.23 -13.74
CA ASP A 303 -21.01 23.08 -14.62
C ASP A 303 -20.37 21.89 -13.88
N GLU A 304 -20.13 22.02 -12.58
CA GLU A 304 -19.55 20.98 -11.73
C GLU A 304 -20.60 20.07 -11.11
N VAL A 305 -20.20 18.84 -10.78
CA VAL A 305 -21.10 17.86 -10.17
C VAL A 305 -21.17 18.07 -8.66
N PRO A 306 -22.34 18.41 -8.08
CA PRO A 306 -22.48 18.52 -6.63
C PRO A 306 -22.34 17.16 -5.94
N ILE A 307 -21.68 17.16 -4.79
CA ILE A 307 -21.42 15.96 -3.99
C ILE A 307 -22.15 16.08 -2.65
N ASP A 308 -23.08 15.15 -2.43
CA ASP A 308 -23.73 14.91 -1.15
C ASP A 308 -23.06 13.72 -0.44
N LEU A 309 -22.79 13.86 0.86
CA LEU A 309 -22.36 12.74 1.68
C LEU A 309 -23.45 11.65 1.76
N GLY A 310 -23.05 10.40 1.57
CA GLY A 310 -23.95 9.26 1.57
C GLY A 310 -24.60 8.99 0.20
N SER A 311 -24.30 9.78 -0.83
CA SER A 311 -24.81 9.57 -2.19
C SER A 311 -24.22 8.35 -2.90
N GLY A 312 -23.08 7.84 -2.43
CA GLY A 312 -22.31 6.83 -3.16
C GLY A 312 -21.44 7.39 -4.27
N LYS A 313 -21.37 8.73 -4.42
CA LYS A 313 -20.65 9.42 -5.50
C LYS A 313 -19.65 10.45 -4.97
N GLU A 314 -19.08 10.21 -3.79
CA GLU A 314 -18.20 11.14 -3.08
C GLU A 314 -16.78 11.27 -3.67
N TYR A 315 -16.59 10.86 -4.93
CA TYR A 315 -15.27 10.78 -5.57
C TYR A 315 -14.99 12.07 -6.36
N LEU A 316 -13.84 12.68 -6.09
CA LEU A 316 -13.37 13.89 -6.75
C LEU A 316 -12.67 13.53 -8.06
N VAL A 317 -13.45 13.18 -9.07
CA VAL A 317 -12.94 12.68 -10.35
C VAL A 317 -13.48 13.48 -11.53
N TYR A 318 -12.66 13.64 -12.57
CA TYR A 318 -13.02 14.42 -13.75
C TYR A 318 -12.52 13.75 -15.04
N ASP A 319 -13.42 13.67 -16.03
CA ASP A 319 -13.17 13.23 -17.40
C ASP A 319 -13.07 14.49 -18.27
N SER A 320 -11.85 14.84 -18.65
CA SER A 320 -11.53 16.14 -19.24
C SER A 320 -11.81 16.21 -20.73
N ASN A 321 -11.84 15.07 -21.41
CA ASN A 321 -12.06 14.98 -22.86
C ASN A 321 -13.43 14.35 -23.21
N LYS A 322 -14.20 13.93 -22.19
CA LYS A 322 -15.53 13.30 -22.30
C LYS A 322 -15.50 12.00 -23.10
N ASP A 323 -14.40 11.25 -23.01
CA ASP A 323 -14.25 9.95 -23.68
C ASP A 323 -14.82 8.77 -22.85
N GLY A 324 -15.33 9.05 -21.66
CA GLY A 324 -15.88 8.08 -20.72
C GLY A 324 -14.84 7.51 -19.76
N LYS A 325 -13.58 7.92 -19.84
CA LYS A 325 -12.50 7.56 -18.92
C LYS A 325 -12.13 8.74 -18.04
N LEU A 326 -11.84 8.45 -16.78
CA LEU A 326 -11.41 9.46 -15.83
C LEU A 326 -9.95 9.85 -16.10
N ASP A 327 -9.67 11.15 -16.10
CA ASP A 327 -8.34 11.72 -16.37
C ASP A 327 -7.69 12.31 -15.11
N TYR A 328 -8.53 12.70 -14.15
CA TYR A 328 -8.14 13.46 -12.98
C TYR A 328 -8.80 12.90 -11.73
N SER A 329 -8.02 12.82 -10.66
CA SER A 329 -8.47 12.48 -9.30
C SER A 329 -7.88 13.48 -8.31
N ALA A 330 -8.71 13.88 -7.34
CA ALA A 330 -8.31 14.62 -6.15
C ALA A 330 -8.78 13.91 -4.87
N GLY A 331 -9.01 12.59 -4.91
CA GLY A 331 -9.40 11.79 -3.75
C GLY A 331 -10.91 11.63 -3.55
N THR A 332 -11.32 11.39 -2.31
CA THR A 332 -12.70 11.05 -1.94
C THR A 332 -13.14 11.85 -0.71
N ILE A 333 -14.30 12.50 -0.79
CA ILE A 333 -14.90 13.23 0.33
C ILE A 333 -15.48 12.24 1.33
N GLY A 334 -15.41 12.56 2.63
CA GLY A 334 -16.10 11.82 3.68
C GLY A 334 -15.17 11.26 4.75
N ALA A 335 -13.91 11.71 4.81
CA ALA A 335 -12.96 11.25 5.81
C ALA A 335 -13.24 11.90 7.18
N GLN A 336 -13.26 11.10 8.23
CA GLN A 336 -13.08 11.62 9.59
C GLN A 336 -11.63 12.07 9.74
N ILE A 337 -11.42 13.22 10.34
CA ILE A 337 -10.08 13.80 10.47
C ILE A 337 -9.73 13.94 11.96
N ILE A 338 -8.53 13.53 12.34
CA ILE A 338 -8.00 13.87 13.66
C ILE A 338 -7.49 15.31 13.62
N ASP A 339 -8.02 16.17 14.48
CA ASP A 339 -7.54 17.56 14.63
C ASP A 339 -6.21 17.61 15.40
N VAL A 340 -5.18 16.94 14.88
CA VAL A 340 -3.85 16.81 15.52
C VAL A 340 -3.27 18.19 15.86
N TYR A 341 -3.50 19.19 15.00
CA TYR A 341 -2.94 20.53 15.16
C TYR A 341 -3.84 21.49 15.97
N GLY A 342 -5.05 21.08 16.36
CA GLY A 342 -5.98 21.92 17.10
C GLY A 342 -6.52 23.10 16.28
N VAL A 343 -6.59 22.95 14.96
CA VAL A 343 -7.02 24.01 14.03
C VAL A 343 -8.48 24.38 14.26
N ILE A 344 -9.32 23.37 14.51
CA ILE A 344 -10.76 23.53 14.69
C ILE A 344 -11.11 23.60 16.19
N SER A 345 -10.53 22.72 16.99
CA SER A 345 -10.81 22.62 18.43
C SER A 345 -10.15 23.72 19.27
N HIS A 346 -9.23 24.49 18.69
CA HIS A 346 -8.41 25.52 19.36
C HIS A 346 -7.66 25.02 20.61
N LYS A 347 -7.52 23.69 20.74
CA LYS A 347 -6.74 23.02 21.78
C LYS A 347 -5.69 22.20 21.07
N LYS A 348 -4.42 22.49 21.31
CA LYS A 348 -3.33 21.67 20.77
C LYS A 348 -3.50 20.25 21.32
N SER A 349 -3.58 19.26 20.43
CA SER A 349 -3.68 17.86 20.83
C SER A 349 -2.49 17.48 21.71
N SER A 350 -2.77 16.82 22.82
CA SER A 350 -1.73 16.21 23.64
C SER A 350 -1.38 14.84 23.08
N VAL A 351 -0.21 14.32 23.41
CA VAL A 351 0.15 12.92 23.11
C VAL A 351 0.02 12.15 24.41
N ASP A 352 -0.70 11.03 24.38
CA ASP A 352 -0.82 10.16 25.54
C ASP A 352 0.58 9.69 25.97
N LYS A 353 0.90 9.84 27.26
CA LYS A 353 2.25 9.58 27.75
C LYS A 353 2.65 8.11 27.66
N PHE A 354 1.68 7.21 27.82
CA PHE A 354 1.88 5.77 27.87
C PHE A 354 1.74 5.15 26.47
N LEU A 355 0.60 5.37 25.83
CA LEU A 355 0.30 4.82 24.51
C LEU A 355 1.13 5.50 23.42
N LYS A 356 1.48 6.78 23.57
CA LYS A 356 2.06 7.62 22.49
C LYS A 356 1.09 7.92 21.34
N ALA A 357 -0.19 7.61 21.49
CA ALA A 357 -1.24 8.01 20.54
C ALA A 357 -1.56 9.48 20.71
N THR A 358 -1.91 10.19 19.62
CA THR A 358 -2.41 11.55 19.77
C THR A 358 -3.77 11.52 20.46
N ASN A 359 -3.97 12.42 21.40
CA ASN A 359 -5.25 12.70 22.00
C ASN A 359 -5.89 13.87 21.25
N GLY A 360 -6.29 13.59 20.01
CA GLY A 360 -6.90 14.57 19.10
C GLY A 360 -8.42 14.46 19.08
N THR A 361 -9.09 15.59 18.80
CA THR A 361 -10.53 15.57 18.55
C THR A 361 -10.80 14.96 17.18
N ILE A 362 -11.60 13.90 17.10
CA ILE A 362 -12.10 13.40 15.81
C ILE A 362 -13.15 14.36 15.29
N LEU A 363 -12.90 14.93 14.13
CA LEU A 363 -13.82 15.78 13.40
C LEU A 363 -14.75 14.93 12.52
N SER A 364 -16.01 15.38 12.40
CA SER A 364 -16.97 14.75 11.50
C SER A 364 -16.54 14.91 10.03
N PRO A 365 -17.01 14.03 9.13
CA PRO A 365 -16.67 14.11 7.71
C PRO A 365 -17.01 15.45 7.03
N LEU A 366 -18.09 16.09 7.48
CA LEU A 366 -18.50 17.44 7.11
C LEU A 366 -19.05 18.11 8.36
N ASP A 367 -18.66 19.36 8.59
CA ASP A 367 -19.27 20.20 9.62
C ASP A 367 -20.66 20.65 9.18
N LYS A 368 -21.67 20.51 10.04
CA LYS A 368 -23.04 20.93 9.72
C LYS A 368 -23.16 22.43 9.49
N ASN A 369 -22.28 23.23 10.07
CA ASN A 369 -22.23 24.68 9.83
C ASN A 369 -21.37 25.06 8.62
N GLY A 370 -20.86 24.08 7.87
CA GLY A 370 -20.12 24.31 6.63
C GLY A 370 -18.68 24.80 6.81
N ASN A 371 -18.12 24.81 8.03
CA ASN A 371 -16.80 25.40 8.30
C ASN A 371 -15.62 24.53 7.86
N PHE A 372 -15.81 23.22 7.74
CA PHE A 372 -14.79 22.31 7.25
C PHE A 372 -15.40 21.00 6.74
N PHE A 373 -14.60 20.23 6.00
CA PHE A 373 -14.88 18.83 5.65
C PHE A 373 -13.57 18.05 5.46
N GLY A 374 -13.67 16.72 5.42
CA GLY A 374 -12.53 15.82 5.28
C GLY A 374 -12.44 15.12 3.92
N VAL A 375 -11.23 15.03 3.38
CA VAL A 375 -10.91 14.36 2.11
C VAL A 375 -9.86 13.26 2.34
N MET A 376 -10.12 12.06 1.84
CA MET A 376 -9.14 10.98 1.76
C MET A 376 -8.45 11.02 0.40
N SER A 377 -7.11 11.01 0.38
CA SER A 377 -6.32 10.92 -0.85
C SER A 377 -5.04 10.14 -0.65
N ASP A 378 -4.52 9.59 -1.76
CA ASP A 378 -3.26 8.88 -1.80
C ASP A 378 -2.41 9.33 -3.00
N PHE A 379 -1.59 10.34 -2.78
CA PHE A 379 -0.74 10.92 -3.81
C PHE A 379 0.56 10.14 -4.04
N VAL A 380 0.88 9.15 -3.20
CA VAL A 380 2.02 8.23 -3.42
C VAL A 380 1.57 6.97 -4.15
N GLY A 381 0.33 6.52 -3.91
CA GLY A 381 -0.24 5.33 -4.55
C GLY A 381 0.09 4.02 -3.83
N HIS A 382 0.86 4.06 -2.74
CA HIS A 382 1.28 2.85 -2.01
C HIS A 382 0.07 2.16 -1.34
N GLY A 383 -0.71 2.90 -0.55
CA GLY A 383 -1.94 2.37 0.04
C GLY A 383 -3.01 2.02 -1.01
N THR A 384 -3.06 2.74 -2.12
CA THR A 384 -3.92 2.39 -3.28
C THR A 384 -3.52 1.04 -3.88
N GLY A 385 -2.22 0.78 -4.06
CA GLY A 385 -1.72 -0.51 -4.53
C GLY A 385 -2.01 -1.65 -3.55
N ALA A 386 -1.89 -1.39 -2.24
CA ALA A 386 -2.25 -2.35 -1.19
C ALA A 386 -3.76 -2.68 -1.23
N ALA A 387 -4.62 -1.67 -1.29
CA ALA A 387 -6.07 -1.86 -1.41
C ALA A 387 -6.46 -2.60 -2.70
N ALA A 388 -5.81 -2.27 -3.83
CA ALA A 388 -6.07 -2.88 -5.12
C ALA A 388 -5.64 -4.35 -5.19
N SER A 389 -4.52 -4.71 -4.54
CA SER A 389 -4.07 -6.11 -4.40
C SER A 389 -5.14 -6.99 -3.75
N ILE A 390 -5.98 -6.41 -2.89
CA ILE A 390 -7.06 -7.11 -2.19
C ILE A 390 -8.36 -7.06 -2.97
N ALA A 391 -8.87 -5.85 -3.22
CA ALA A 391 -10.28 -5.65 -3.50
C ALA A 391 -10.58 -5.25 -4.94
N SER A 392 -9.58 -5.27 -5.83
CA SER A 392 -9.83 -5.04 -7.25
C SER A 392 -10.84 -6.06 -7.80
N LYS A 393 -11.85 -5.54 -8.50
CA LYS A 393 -12.89 -6.33 -9.17
C LYS A 393 -12.43 -6.92 -10.50
N GLY A 394 -11.36 -6.39 -11.11
CA GLY A 394 -10.92 -6.77 -12.45
C GLY A 394 -11.98 -6.51 -13.53
N LYS A 395 -12.72 -5.40 -13.43
CA LYS A 395 -13.71 -4.95 -14.43
C LYS A 395 -13.01 -4.29 -15.61
N GLU A 396 -11.94 -3.55 -15.35
CA GLU A 396 -11.15 -2.86 -16.35
C GLU A 396 -10.16 -3.82 -17.04
N GLN A 397 -9.79 -3.46 -18.26
CA GLN A 397 -8.90 -4.23 -19.11
C GLN A 397 -7.70 -3.39 -19.53
N TYR A 398 -6.50 -3.91 -19.29
CA TYR A 398 -5.24 -3.20 -19.44
C TYR A 398 -4.32 -3.86 -20.48
N ASP A 399 -3.67 -3.09 -21.35
CA ASP A 399 -2.61 -3.55 -22.26
C ASP A 399 -1.23 -3.45 -21.59
N ILE A 400 -0.96 -4.40 -20.69
CA ILE A 400 0.22 -4.40 -19.80
C ILE A 400 1.54 -4.59 -20.56
N TYR A 401 1.52 -5.34 -21.67
CA TYR A 401 2.72 -5.69 -22.44
C TYR A 401 2.82 -4.97 -23.77
N ASN A 402 1.91 -4.03 -24.05
CA ASN A 402 1.84 -3.29 -25.31
C ASN A 402 1.84 -4.24 -26.52
N ASN A 403 1.07 -5.33 -26.41
CA ASN A 403 1.02 -6.40 -27.39
C ASN A 403 -0.42 -6.69 -27.85
N THR A 404 -1.32 -5.71 -27.71
CA THR A 404 -2.76 -5.73 -28.05
C THR A 404 -3.62 -6.67 -27.21
N LYS A 405 -3.02 -7.62 -26.47
CA LYS A 405 -3.74 -8.48 -25.53
C LYS A 405 -4.02 -7.70 -24.26
N LYS A 406 -5.29 -7.64 -23.87
CA LYS A 406 -5.71 -6.98 -22.64
C LYS A 406 -5.88 -7.97 -21.48
N TYR A 407 -5.68 -7.47 -20.27
CA TYR A 407 -5.71 -8.25 -19.04
C TYR A 407 -6.56 -7.55 -17.97
N THR A 408 -7.29 -8.35 -17.20
CA THR A 408 -7.97 -7.89 -15.98
C THR A 408 -7.05 -8.13 -14.79
N LEU A 409 -7.14 -7.30 -13.76
CA LEU A 409 -6.29 -7.38 -12.56
C LEU A 409 -7.12 -7.57 -11.28
N PRO A 410 -7.84 -8.70 -11.09
CA PRO A 410 -8.64 -8.91 -9.89
C PRO A 410 -7.75 -9.13 -8.65
N GLY A 411 -8.19 -8.62 -7.51
CA GLY A 411 -7.49 -8.78 -6.23
C GLY A 411 -7.74 -10.14 -5.57
N SER A 412 -7.04 -10.42 -4.46
CA SER A 412 -7.18 -11.69 -3.74
C SER A 412 -8.54 -11.87 -3.07
N ALA A 413 -9.23 -10.80 -2.68
CA ALA A 413 -10.57 -10.80 -2.09
C ALA A 413 -11.46 -9.70 -2.70
N PRO A 414 -11.92 -9.86 -3.95
CA PRO A 414 -12.59 -8.78 -4.69
C PRO A 414 -13.83 -8.20 -4.01
N ASN A 415 -14.55 -8.95 -3.18
CA ASN A 415 -15.77 -8.52 -2.49
C ASN A 415 -15.56 -8.06 -1.04
N ALA A 416 -14.32 -8.03 -0.56
CA ALA A 416 -13.97 -7.36 0.69
C ALA A 416 -14.22 -5.85 0.59
N LYS A 417 -14.46 -5.23 1.75
CA LYS A 417 -14.63 -3.78 1.88
C LYS A 417 -13.39 -3.15 2.51
N ILE A 418 -12.93 -2.05 1.95
CA ILE A 418 -11.71 -1.34 2.36
C ILE A 418 -12.08 -0.13 3.23
N ILE A 419 -11.46 -0.05 4.40
CA ILE A 419 -11.46 1.13 5.27
C ILE A 419 -10.08 1.79 5.14
N PRO A 420 -9.94 2.92 4.43
CA PRO A 420 -8.67 3.62 4.34
C PRO A 420 -8.37 4.36 5.65
N ILE A 421 -7.15 4.17 6.15
CA ILE A 421 -6.62 4.90 7.30
C ILE A 421 -5.28 5.53 6.88
N LYS A 422 -5.29 6.85 6.69
CA LYS A 422 -4.08 7.62 6.34
C LYS A 422 -3.32 7.96 7.62
N ALA A 423 -2.12 7.42 7.78
CA ALA A 423 -1.37 7.57 9.04
C ALA A 423 0.17 7.55 8.91
N LEU A 424 0.72 7.54 7.70
CA LEU A 424 2.15 7.34 7.45
C LEU A 424 2.94 8.60 7.12
N TRP A 425 2.33 9.78 7.18
CA TRP A 425 3.05 11.03 6.92
C TRP A 425 3.51 11.72 8.20
N PHE A 426 2.58 11.90 9.13
CA PHE A 426 2.83 12.53 10.43
C PHE A 426 2.72 11.54 11.59
N GLY A 427 2.29 10.30 11.31
CA GLY A 427 2.69 9.12 12.08
C GLY A 427 1.74 8.72 13.19
N ASP A 428 0.45 9.03 13.10
CA ASP A 428 -0.53 8.61 14.13
C ASP A 428 -1.18 7.25 13.84
N THR A 429 -0.31 6.29 13.49
CA THR A 429 -0.70 4.92 13.20
C THR A 429 -1.39 4.26 14.39
N LEU A 430 -0.94 4.57 15.60
CA LEU A 430 -1.52 4.00 16.80
C LEU A 430 -2.98 4.42 16.98
N TYR A 431 -3.32 5.68 16.75
CA TYR A 431 -4.71 6.12 16.73
C TYR A 431 -5.49 5.37 15.67
N GLY A 432 -4.93 5.24 14.46
CA GLY A 432 -5.51 4.48 13.37
C GLY A 432 -5.86 3.04 13.77
N TRP A 433 -4.95 2.34 14.44
CA TRP A 433 -5.17 0.98 14.94
C TRP A 433 -6.23 0.91 16.03
N LEU A 434 -6.18 1.81 17.01
CA LEU A 434 -7.18 1.87 18.08
C LEU A 434 -8.58 2.13 17.50
N TRP A 435 -8.71 3.11 16.61
CA TRP A 435 -9.97 3.43 15.95
C TRP A 435 -10.47 2.25 15.08
N ALA A 436 -9.59 1.60 14.30
CA ALA A 436 -9.93 0.42 13.52
C ALA A 436 -10.43 -0.75 14.39
N ALA A 437 -9.81 -0.94 15.56
CA ALA A 437 -10.22 -1.89 16.57
C ALA A 437 -11.48 -1.47 17.34
N GLY A 438 -12.08 -0.32 17.03
CA GLY A 438 -13.30 0.18 17.67
C GLY A 438 -13.06 0.84 19.02
N ILE A 439 -11.82 1.22 19.34
CA ILE A 439 -11.43 1.91 20.56
C ILE A 439 -11.34 3.39 20.23
N ASN A 440 -12.28 4.16 20.77
CA ASN A 440 -12.37 5.59 20.49
C ASN A 440 -11.89 6.40 21.70
N ASN A 441 -11.28 7.54 21.43
CA ASN A 441 -10.97 8.51 22.46
C ASN A 441 -12.22 9.34 22.79
N LYS A 442 -12.65 9.33 24.05
CA LYS A 442 -13.68 10.20 24.61
C LYS A 442 -13.15 10.87 25.87
N ASN A 443 -13.08 12.21 25.87
CA ASN A 443 -12.60 13.00 27.00
C ASN A 443 -11.25 12.51 27.56
N ASP A 444 -10.27 12.30 26.68
CA ASP A 444 -8.91 11.84 27.03
C ASP A 444 -8.87 10.40 27.56
N THR A 445 -9.94 9.62 27.37
CA THR A 445 -10.00 8.19 27.74
C THR A 445 -10.33 7.33 26.53
N TRP A 446 -9.54 6.27 26.35
CA TRP A 446 -9.75 5.29 25.28
C TRP A 446 -10.74 4.22 25.74
N GLN A 447 -11.86 4.09 25.02
CA GLN A 447 -12.93 3.17 25.36
C GLN A 447 -13.36 2.35 24.16
N PHE A 448 -13.52 1.05 24.37
CA PHE A 448 -14.06 0.16 23.35
C PHE A 448 -15.54 0.49 23.09
N SER A 449 -15.90 0.63 21.81
CA SER A 449 -17.24 1.03 21.37
C SER A 449 -18.24 -0.14 21.25
N GLY A 450 -17.85 -1.35 21.69
CA GLY A 450 -18.65 -2.56 21.64
C GLY A 450 -18.47 -3.40 20.37
N LYS A 451 -17.83 -2.85 19.32
CA LYS A 451 -17.41 -3.62 18.14
C LYS A 451 -16.24 -2.94 17.40
N PRO A 452 -15.35 -3.71 16.76
CA PRO A 452 -14.35 -3.16 15.85
C PRO A 452 -14.96 -2.48 14.60
N GLN A 453 -14.23 -1.53 14.03
CA GLN A 453 -14.58 -0.92 12.73
C GLN A 453 -14.18 -1.83 11.57
N ALA A 454 -13.08 -2.55 11.69
CA ALA A 454 -12.59 -3.53 10.71
C ALA A 454 -12.52 -4.94 11.30
N ASP A 455 -12.58 -5.96 10.45
CA ASP A 455 -12.30 -7.35 10.83
C ASP A 455 -10.79 -7.64 10.76
N ILE A 456 -10.08 -6.98 9.83
CA ILE A 456 -8.64 -7.14 9.59
C ILE A 456 -7.98 -5.76 9.48
N ILE A 457 -6.78 -5.59 10.04
CA ILE A 457 -5.89 -4.45 9.77
C ILE A 457 -4.70 -4.95 8.94
N SER A 458 -4.39 -4.26 7.84
CA SER A 458 -3.21 -4.52 7.01
C SER A 458 -2.20 -3.38 7.15
N ASN A 459 -0.96 -3.72 7.49
CA ASN A 459 0.19 -2.81 7.57
C ASN A 459 1.26 -3.23 6.56
N SER A 460 1.43 -2.45 5.50
CA SER A 460 2.42 -2.67 4.45
C SER A 460 3.68 -1.82 4.63
N TRP A 461 4.04 -1.51 5.88
CA TRP A 461 5.14 -0.64 6.27
C TRP A 461 5.83 -1.17 7.54
N GLY A 462 7.02 -0.64 7.84
CA GLY A 462 7.74 -0.92 9.07
C GLY A 462 9.05 -0.14 9.15
N ILE A 463 9.65 -0.10 10.35
CA ILE A 463 10.90 0.62 10.63
C ILE A 463 12.03 -0.40 10.75
N SER A 464 12.94 -0.37 9.78
CA SER A 464 14.07 -1.33 9.68
C SER A 464 15.37 -0.83 10.35
N ASN A 465 15.40 0.41 10.88
CA ASN A 465 16.60 1.05 11.41
C ASN A 465 16.90 0.69 12.89
N PHE A 466 16.95 -0.59 13.23
CA PHE A 466 17.54 -1.03 14.50
C PHE A 466 19.08 -0.98 14.39
N PRO A 467 19.83 -0.44 15.38
CA PRO A 467 19.45 -0.06 16.75
C PRO A 467 19.10 1.42 16.96
N SER A 468 18.92 2.23 15.92
CA SER A 468 18.67 3.68 16.03
C SER A 468 17.43 4.03 16.87
N LEU A 469 16.47 3.11 16.96
CA LEU A 469 15.21 3.26 17.72
C LEU A 469 15.36 2.99 19.24
N LYS A 470 16.53 2.54 19.71
CA LYS A 470 16.83 2.19 21.12
C LYS A 470 15.86 1.20 21.78
N THR A 471 14.97 0.59 21.00
CA THR A 471 13.94 -0.36 21.41
C THR A 471 14.07 -1.59 20.51
N VAL A 472 13.83 -2.74 21.12
CA VAL A 472 14.13 -4.03 20.52
C VAL A 472 12.88 -4.50 19.75
N PRO A 473 12.99 -4.90 18.47
CA PRO A 473 11.84 -5.37 17.70
C PRO A 473 11.03 -6.48 18.34
N GLY A 474 9.73 -6.26 18.51
CA GLY A 474 8.82 -7.19 19.19
C GLY A 474 8.59 -6.85 20.67
N SER A 475 9.45 -6.05 21.28
CA SER A 475 9.28 -5.52 22.65
C SER A 475 9.01 -4.01 22.69
N ASP A 476 8.91 -3.38 21.53
CA ASP A 476 8.55 -1.98 21.38
C ASP A 476 7.03 -1.77 21.55
N VAL A 477 6.63 -0.52 21.81
CA VAL A 477 5.23 -0.16 22.07
C VAL A 477 4.32 -0.54 20.90
N LEU A 478 4.76 -0.43 19.65
CA LEU A 478 3.91 -0.74 18.51
C LEU A 478 3.65 -2.24 18.41
N SER A 479 4.68 -3.07 18.61
CA SER A 479 4.52 -4.53 18.66
C SER A 479 3.62 -4.98 19.81
N LEU A 480 3.84 -4.42 21.02
CA LEU A 480 3.00 -4.72 22.19
C LEU A 480 1.53 -4.33 21.97
N VAL A 481 1.28 -3.20 21.29
CA VAL A 481 -0.08 -2.82 20.94
C VAL A 481 -0.69 -3.80 19.95
N ILE A 482 0.04 -4.24 18.92
CA ILE A 482 -0.46 -5.28 18.00
C ILE A 482 -0.85 -6.53 18.78
N ASP A 483 -0.04 -6.94 19.75
CA ASP A 483 -0.33 -8.11 20.57
C ASP A 483 -1.58 -7.93 21.43
N VAL A 484 -1.71 -6.79 22.11
CA VAL A 484 -2.90 -6.45 22.90
C VAL A 484 -4.15 -6.41 22.01
N LEU A 485 -4.09 -5.74 20.85
CA LEU A 485 -5.24 -5.63 19.94
C LEU A 485 -5.62 -6.97 19.31
N SER A 486 -4.67 -7.86 19.07
CA SER A 486 -4.94 -9.20 18.53
C SER A 486 -5.52 -10.16 19.57
N THR A 487 -5.36 -9.86 20.86
CA THR A 487 -5.80 -10.74 21.95
C THR A 487 -7.26 -10.45 22.32
N PRO A 488 -8.18 -11.44 22.24
CA PRO A 488 -9.55 -11.28 22.75
C PRO A 488 -9.57 -10.96 24.25
N GLN A 489 -10.55 -10.17 24.67
CA GLN A 489 -10.78 -9.77 26.07
C GLN A 489 -9.64 -8.98 26.75
N SER A 490 -8.62 -8.55 26.00
CA SER A 490 -7.45 -7.85 26.53
C SER A 490 -7.72 -6.43 27.02
N ILE A 491 -8.73 -5.77 26.43
CA ILE A 491 -9.05 -4.35 26.68
C ILE A 491 -10.43 -4.21 27.34
N ASP A 492 -11.40 -5.00 26.89
CA ASP A 492 -12.77 -5.07 27.42
C ASP A 492 -13.22 -6.52 27.39
N SER A 493 -14.04 -6.95 28.36
CA SER A 493 -14.57 -8.33 28.45
C SER A 493 -15.32 -8.81 27.19
N THR A 494 -15.79 -7.90 26.35
CA THR A 494 -16.51 -8.18 25.10
C THR A 494 -15.65 -7.94 23.86
N TYR A 495 -14.40 -7.51 24.02
CA TYR A 495 -13.50 -7.24 22.91
C TYR A 495 -13.12 -8.55 22.19
N PRO A 496 -13.42 -8.70 20.88
CA PRO A 496 -13.19 -9.96 20.17
C PRO A 496 -11.73 -10.17 19.72
N GLY A 497 -10.87 -9.16 19.87
CA GLY A 497 -9.58 -9.11 19.16
C GLY A 497 -9.76 -8.66 17.70
N ILE A 498 -8.66 -8.24 17.05
CA ILE A 498 -8.63 -7.92 15.62
C ILE A 498 -7.46 -8.62 14.94
N THR A 499 -7.68 -9.19 13.75
CA THR A 499 -6.59 -9.80 12.99
C THR A 499 -5.71 -8.71 12.40
N ILE A 500 -4.43 -8.67 12.75
CA ILE A 500 -3.47 -7.70 12.23
C ILE A 500 -2.45 -8.42 11.35
N VAL A 501 -2.34 -8.01 10.10
CA VAL A 501 -1.37 -8.52 9.12
C VAL A 501 -0.34 -7.44 8.84
N SER A 502 0.94 -7.77 8.98
CA SER A 502 2.06 -6.85 8.80
C SER A 502 3.10 -7.43 7.83
N SER A 503 3.63 -6.60 6.95
CA SER A 503 4.77 -6.96 6.09
C SER A 503 5.99 -7.32 6.93
N ALA A 504 6.81 -8.30 6.54
CA ALA A 504 8.01 -8.66 7.31
C ALA A 504 9.06 -7.54 7.31
N GLY A 505 9.21 -6.84 6.18
CA GLY A 505 10.26 -5.87 5.94
C GLY A 505 11.13 -6.26 4.74
N ASN A 506 11.90 -5.30 4.24
CA ASN A 506 12.73 -5.46 3.05
C ASN A 506 14.23 -5.32 3.36
N ALA A 507 14.65 -5.70 4.58
CA ALA A 507 16.04 -5.52 5.04
C ALA A 507 17.00 -6.61 4.52
N GLY A 508 16.49 -7.61 3.80
CA GLY A 508 17.28 -8.57 3.04
C GLY A 508 18.01 -9.61 3.89
N HIS A 509 19.19 -10.01 3.40
CA HIS A 509 19.88 -11.19 3.89
C HIS A 509 20.43 -11.09 5.32
N GLY A 510 20.60 -12.26 5.93
CA GLY A 510 20.90 -12.43 7.35
C GLY A 510 19.68 -12.86 8.15
N TYR A 511 19.91 -13.55 9.27
CA TYR A 511 18.88 -13.83 10.26
C TYR A 511 18.68 -12.61 11.16
N GLY A 512 17.47 -12.41 11.67
CA GLY A 512 17.13 -11.33 12.60
C GLY A 512 17.00 -9.96 11.95
N THR A 513 16.63 -9.89 10.67
CA THR A 513 16.47 -8.64 9.90
C THR A 513 15.06 -8.05 10.00
N MET A 514 14.27 -8.53 10.95
CA MET A 514 12.90 -8.08 11.23
C MET A 514 12.88 -6.72 11.94
N GLY A 515 12.00 -5.82 11.47
CA GLY A 515 11.81 -4.47 12.00
C GLY A 515 10.59 -4.29 12.90
N LEU A 516 10.34 -3.04 13.32
CA LEU A 516 9.13 -2.64 14.05
C LEU A 516 7.98 -2.32 13.07
N PRO A 517 6.70 -2.54 13.40
CA PRO A 517 6.16 -3.40 14.46
C PRO A 517 6.13 -4.89 14.05
N ASN A 518 6.83 -5.23 12.98
CA ASN A 518 6.64 -6.45 12.19
C ASN A 518 7.06 -7.72 12.93
N ALA A 519 7.78 -7.57 14.04
CA ALA A 519 8.20 -8.63 14.94
C ALA A 519 7.19 -8.94 16.07
N ALA A 520 6.00 -8.33 16.08
CA ALA A 520 4.93 -8.65 17.04
C ALA A 520 4.56 -10.15 17.00
N SER A 521 4.39 -10.77 18.17
CA SER A 521 4.22 -12.23 18.25
C SER A 521 2.82 -12.69 17.83
N PHE A 522 1.78 -11.91 18.13
CA PHE A 522 0.38 -12.30 17.91
C PHE A 522 -0.19 -11.79 16.58
N GLY A 523 0.41 -10.75 15.99
CA GLY A 523 0.15 -10.38 14.61
C GLY A 523 0.62 -11.45 13.61
N ILE A 524 0.12 -11.36 12.38
CA ILE A 524 0.55 -12.19 11.25
C ILE A 524 1.61 -11.41 10.46
N THR A 525 2.83 -11.89 10.47
CA THR A 525 3.96 -11.30 9.75
C THR A 525 4.19 -12.03 8.43
N VAL A 526 4.29 -11.31 7.33
CA VAL A 526 4.31 -11.90 5.98
C VAL A 526 5.58 -11.55 5.20
N GLY A 527 6.38 -12.56 4.87
CA GLY A 527 7.53 -12.45 3.97
C GLY A 527 7.12 -12.49 2.49
N ALA A 528 8.05 -12.15 1.60
CA ALA A 528 7.78 -12.02 0.17
C ALA A 528 8.39 -13.14 -0.67
N THR A 529 7.67 -13.55 -1.71
CA THR A 529 8.14 -14.46 -2.77
C THR A 529 8.08 -13.82 -4.16
N THR A 530 8.77 -14.44 -5.12
CA THR A 530 8.80 -14.05 -6.52
C THR A 530 7.49 -14.38 -7.23
N ASN A 531 7.17 -13.52 -8.21
CA ASN A 531 6.12 -13.75 -9.19
C ASN A 531 6.72 -13.57 -10.58
N ASN A 532 6.82 -14.66 -11.35
CA ASN A 532 7.58 -14.74 -12.61
C ASN A 532 6.98 -13.95 -13.80
N VAL A 533 6.04 -13.06 -13.54
CA VAL A 533 5.23 -12.36 -14.55
C VAL A 533 5.91 -11.08 -15.07
N TYR A 534 6.83 -10.49 -14.31
CA TYR A 534 7.23 -9.10 -14.55
C TYR A 534 8.26 -8.90 -15.69
N VAL A 535 9.06 -9.89 -16.02
CA VAL A 535 10.26 -9.76 -16.88
C VAL A 535 9.98 -9.22 -18.31
N GLY A 536 8.71 -9.18 -18.73
CA GLY A 536 8.28 -8.73 -20.06
C GLY A 536 7.84 -7.26 -20.22
N SER A 537 7.79 -6.42 -19.19
CA SER A 537 7.19 -5.06 -19.29
C SER A 537 8.10 -3.90 -18.84
N GLY A 538 7.84 -2.71 -19.38
CA GLY A 538 8.46 -1.43 -18.97
C GLY A 538 9.97 -1.34 -19.14
N ALA A 539 10.62 -0.55 -18.28
CA ALA A 539 12.08 -0.35 -18.26
C ALA A 539 12.88 -1.64 -17.96
N PHE A 540 12.19 -2.73 -17.64
CA PHE A 540 12.75 -4.01 -17.21
C PHE A 540 12.53 -5.11 -18.26
N LYS A 541 11.93 -4.77 -19.41
CA LYS A 541 11.76 -5.68 -20.55
C LYS A 541 13.12 -6.23 -20.98
N GLY A 542 13.31 -7.54 -20.83
CA GLY A 542 14.55 -8.24 -21.20
C GLY A 542 15.70 -8.06 -20.20
N GLN A 543 15.47 -7.42 -19.04
CA GLN A 543 16.49 -7.35 -17.99
C GLN A 543 16.43 -8.57 -17.07
N PRO A 544 17.57 -9.10 -16.63
CA PRO A 544 17.63 -10.21 -15.67
C PRO A 544 17.37 -9.80 -14.22
N ARG A 545 16.69 -8.68 -13.96
CA ARG A 545 16.36 -8.25 -12.59
C ARG A 545 15.35 -9.22 -11.98
N PHE A 546 15.88 -10.25 -11.33
CA PHE A 546 15.19 -11.19 -10.46
C PHE A 546 13.94 -11.83 -11.09
N GLY A 547 14.15 -12.39 -12.29
CA GLY A 547 13.17 -13.17 -13.02
C GLY A 547 13.67 -13.75 -14.36
N ASN A 548 14.86 -13.35 -14.84
CA ASN A 548 15.55 -14.07 -15.93
C ASN A 548 16.68 -14.99 -15.42
N THR A 549 16.95 -15.02 -14.11
CA THR A 549 17.88 -15.97 -13.48
C THR A 549 17.17 -17.06 -12.68
N THR A 550 15.86 -16.91 -12.43
CA THR A 550 15.02 -17.93 -11.81
C THR A 550 13.77 -18.15 -12.67
N ASN A 551 13.63 -19.35 -13.23
CA ASN A 551 12.41 -19.77 -13.94
C ASN A 551 11.26 -20.17 -12.98
N ASN A 552 11.44 -19.93 -11.68
CA ASN A 552 10.63 -20.49 -10.58
C ASN A 552 9.82 -19.40 -9.86
N ALA A 553 8.50 -19.58 -9.84
CA ALA A 553 7.58 -18.73 -9.08
C ALA A 553 7.48 -19.26 -7.65
N ASN A 554 7.14 -18.40 -6.70
CA ASN A 554 7.03 -18.72 -5.27
C ASN A 554 8.38 -18.99 -4.57
N ASP A 555 9.50 -18.61 -5.18
CA ASP A 555 10.80 -18.62 -4.50
C ASP A 555 10.86 -17.43 -3.54
N LEU A 556 11.55 -17.61 -2.40
CA LEU A 556 11.77 -16.50 -1.48
C LEU A 556 12.59 -15.39 -2.17
N VAL A 557 12.14 -14.15 -2.05
CA VAL A 557 12.89 -13.01 -2.58
C VAL A 557 14.03 -12.58 -1.65
N ASP A 558 15.12 -12.11 -2.25
CA ASP A 558 16.37 -11.72 -1.61
C ASP A 558 16.19 -10.65 -0.51
N PHE A 559 15.34 -9.65 -0.78
CA PHE A 559 15.07 -8.54 0.13
C PHE A 559 14.15 -8.90 1.30
N SER A 560 13.43 -10.02 1.27
CA SER A 560 12.48 -10.35 2.34
C SER A 560 13.21 -10.49 3.68
N SER A 561 12.79 -9.74 4.69
CA SER A 561 13.29 -9.87 6.06
C SER A 561 13.05 -11.27 6.62
N ARG A 562 13.98 -11.73 7.47
CA ARG A 562 14.04 -13.08 8.02
C ARG A 562 14.14 -13.02 9.53
N GLY A 563 13.53 -14.00 10.20
CA GLY A 563 13.66 -14.20 11.63
C GLY A 563 15.01 -14.81 12.01
N PRO A 564 15.12 -15.39 13.22
CA PRO A 564 14.12 -15.31 14.28
C PRO A 564 13.89 -13.85 14.69
N SER A 565 12.78 -13.56 15.37
CA SER A 565 12.72 -12.26 16.06
C SER A 565 13.76 -12.21 17.18
N ILE A 566 13.93 -11.03 17.78
CA ILE A 566 14.86 -10.85 18.88
C ILE A 566 14.52 -11.68 20.12
N VAL A 567 13.25 -12.05 20.32
CA VAL A 567 12.79 -12.87 21.44
C VAL A 567 12.86 -14.36 21.13
N GLY A 568 13.29 -14.72 19.92
CA GLY A 568 13.54 -16.10 19.48
C GLY A 568 12.34 -16.79 18.84
N ASP A 569 11.23 -16.10 18.59
CA ASP A 569 10.10 -16.68 17.88
C ASP A 569 10.39 -16.84 16.36
N PRO A 570 9.84 -17.88 15.71
CA PRO A 570 10.00 -18.05 14.28
C PRO A 570 9.17 -17.01 13.52
N LYS A 571 9.86 -16.18 12.73
CA LYS A 571 9.29 -15.16 11.85
C LYS A 571 9.96 -15.24 10.47
N PRO A 572 9.31 -14.82 9.36
CA PRO A 572 7.90 -14.43 9.27
C PRO A 572 6.96 -15.60 9.63
N ASP A 573 5.66 -15.35 9.81
CA ASP A 573 4.70 -16.44 10.06
C ASP A 573 4.35 -17.17 8.76
N LEU A 574 4.26 -16.43 7.65
CA LEU A 574 3.83 -16.88 6.33
C LEU A 574 4.63 -16.18 5.23
N LEU A 575 4.59 -16.75 4.03
CA LEU A 575 5.03 -16.13 2.79
C LEU A 575 3.84 -15.84 1.87
N ASP A 576 3.94 -14.76 1.10
CA ASP A 576 3.03 -14.45 0.00
C ASP A 576 3.77 -13.71 -1.13
N THR A 577 3.13 -13.57 -2.29
CA THR A 577 3.69 -12.89 -3.45
C THR A 577 4.04 -11.44 -3.12
N GLY A 578 5.31 -11.06 -3.32
CA GLY A 578 5.78 -9.69 -3.05
C GLY A 578 6.69 -9.10 -4.13
N ALA A 579 7.26 -9.89 -5.03
CA ALA A 579 8.26 -9.40 -5.99
C ALA A 579 7.95 -9.82 -7.44
N TYR A 580 7.11 -9.13 -8.20
CA TYR A 580 6.23 -7.98 -7.96
C TYR A 580 4.91 -8.31 -8.70
N GLY A 581 3.87 -7.48 -8.58
CA GLY A 581 2.62 -7.66 -9.31
C GLY A 581 2.13 -6.38 -10.00
N PHE A 582 1.26 -6.56 -11.00
CA PHE A 582 0.48 -5.46 -11.56
C PHE A 582 -0.80 -5.29 -10.76
N VAL A 583 -1.12 -4.06 -10.40
CA VAL A 583 -2.35 -3.69 -9.70
C VAL A 583 -2.96 -2.45 -10.35
N PRO A 584 -4.29 -2.28 -10.31
CA PRO A 584 -4.92 -1.01 -10.63
C PRO A 584 -4.34 0.12 -9.77
N SER A 585 -4.09 1.28 -10.39
CA SER A 585 -3.57 2.49 -9.75
C SER A 585 -4.57 3.63 -9.87
N ASN A 586 -4.31 4.78 -9.25
CA ASN A 586 -5.19 5.95 -9.39
C ASN A 586 -5.33 6.40 -10.86
N VAL A 587 -6.42 7.10 -11.18
CA VAL A 587 -6.69 7.55 -12.56
C VAL A 587 -5.99 8.85 -12.94
N LEU A 588 -5.24 9.46 -12.01
CA LEU A 588 -4.61 10.75 -12.22
C LEU A 588 -3.55 10.67 -13.31
N LYS A 589 -3.80 11.32 -14.44
CA LYS A 589 -2.83 11.39 -15.54
C LYS A 589 -1.70 12.36 -15.21
N ALA A 590 -0.46 11.94 -15.41
CA ALA A 590 0.72 12.80 -15.22
C ALA A 590 0.80 14.01 -16.18
N LYS A 591 0.14 13.92 -17.34
CA LYS A 591 0.06 14.97 -18.38
C LYS A 591 -1.26 14.85 -19.13
N LYS A 592 -1.72 15.96 -19.72
CA LYS A 592 -3.00 16.03 -20.45
C LYS A 592 -3.15 14.94 -21.51
N GLU A 593 -2.14 14.75 -22.35
CA GLU A 593 -2.16 13.81 -23.48
C GLU A 593 -1.63 12.41 -23.13
N SER A 594 -1.50 12.08 -21.84
CA SER A 594 -1.01 10.77 -21.41
C SER A 594 -1.96 9.65 -21.87
N LYS A 595 -1.40 8.65 -22.55
CA LYS A 595 -2.09 7.40 -22.91
C LYS A 595 -1.82 6.27 -21.92
N GLN A 596 -1.11 6.57 -20.83
CA GLN A 596 -0.82 5.58 -19.80
C GLN A 596 -2.13 5.14 -19.14
N GLU A 597 -2.36 3.84 -19.10
CA GLU A 597 -3.51 3.27 -18.40
C GLU A 597 -3.28 3.25 -16.89
N SER A 598 -4.36 3.25 -16.12
CA SER A 598 -4.36 3.37 -14.65
C SER A 598 -4.05 2.05 -13.96
N PHE A 599 -2.88 1.48 -14.26
CA PHE A 599 -2.26 0.39 -13.51
C PHE A 599 -0.82 0.75 -13.15
N SER A 600 -0.28 0.11 -12.13
CA SER A 600 1.10 0.26 -11.72
C SER A 600 1.73 -1.05 -11.29
N MET A 601 3.05 -1.04 -11.17
CA MET A 601 3.75 -2.05 -10.41
C MET A 601 3.53 -1.83 -8.92
N PHE A 602 3.31 -2.91 -8.17
CA PHE A 602 3.32 -2.90 -6.73
C PHE A 602 4.07 -4.13 -6.22
N GLY A 603 4.76 -4.01 -5.09
CA GLY A 603 5.55 -5.10 -4.52
C GLY A 603 6.37 -4.68 -3.31
N GLY A 604 7.34 -5.52 -2.96
CA GLY A 604 7.87 -5.62 -1.61
C GLY A 604 7.05 -6.59 -0.75
N THR A 605 7.51 -6.82 0.48
CA THR A 605 6.63 -7.42 1.53
C THR A 605 5.36 -6.59 1.76
N SER A 606 5.37 -5.32 1.33
CA SER A 606 4.22 -4.42 1.21
C SER A 606 3.10 -4.90 0.27
N MET A 607 3.37 -5.82 -0.66
CA MET A 607 2.33 -6.52 -1.42
C MET A 607 1.92 -7.85 -0.78
N ALA A 608 2.87 -8.56 -0.17
CA ALA A 608 2.60 -9.83 0.50
C ALA A 608 1.60 -9.67 1.65
N ALA A 609 1.74 -8.63 2.49
CA ALA A 609 0.84 -8.35 3.60
C ALA A 609 -0.63 -8.13 3.18
N PRO A 610 -0.96 -7.21 2.26
CA PRO A 610 -2.35 -7.04 1.81
C PRO A 610 -2.89 -8.29 1.12
N LEU A 611 -2.11 -9.02 0.32
CA LEU A 611 -2.57 -10.28 -0.28
C LEU A 611 -2.98 -11.31 0.79
N THR A 612 -2.20 -11.41 1.86
CA THR A 612 -2.51 -12.24 3.01
C THR A 612 -3.74 -11.76 3.77
N ALA A 613 -3.95 -10.44 3.90
CA ALA A 613 -5.19 -9.89 4.46
C ALA A 613 -6.42 -10.28 3.62
N GLY A 614 -6.30 -10.32 2.29
CA GLY A 614 -7.37 -10.83 1.43
C GLY A 614 -7.60 -12.34 1.59
N SER A 615 -6.54 -13.14 1.71
CA SER A 615 -6.65 -14.58 2.02
C SER A 615 -7.33 -14.83 3.37
N ALA A 616 -7.01 -14.03 4.40
CA ALA A 616 -7.69 -14.06 5.69
C ALA A 616 -9.17 -13.69 5.57
N ALA A 617 -9.53 -12.72 4.73
CA ALA A 617 -10.93 -12.38 4.48
C ALA A 617 -11.72 -13.51 3.82
N ILE A 618 -11.13 -14.24 2.87
CA ILE A 618 -11.75 -15.43 2.28
C ILE A 618 -11.97 -16.51 3.35
N LEU A 619 -11.00 -16.75 4.22
CA LEU A 619 -11.13 -17.69 5.33
C LEU A 619 -12.23 -17.27 6.31
N MET A 620 -12.28 -16.00 6.70
CA MET A 620 -13.31 -15.46 7.59
C MET A 620 -14.71 -15.59 6.98
N GLU A 621 -14.89 -15.32 5.68
CA GLU A 621 -16.16 -15.56 4.98
C GLU A 621 -16.56 -17.04 5.07
N SER A 622 -15.62 -17.96 4.81
CA SER A 622 -15.88 -19.39 4.93
C SER A 622 -16.28 -19.84 6.34
N LEU A 623 -15.67 -19.28 7.38
CA LEU A 623 -16.01 -19.58 8.77
C LEU A 623 -17.40 -19.04 9.14
N LYS A 624 -17.73 -17.81 8.72
CA LYS A 624 -19.07 -17.22 8.88
C LYS A 624 -20.14 -18.07 8.21
N ASP A 625 -19.91 -18.51 6.97
CA ASP A 625 -20.85 -19.35 6.22
C ASP A 625 -21.07 -20.73 6.86
N LYS A 626 -20.10 -21.24 7.62
CA LYS A 626 -20.23 -22.47 8.41
C LYS A 626 -20.72 -22.24 9.85
N ASN A 627 -21.06 -21.01 10.20
CA ASN A 627 -21.48 -20.62 11.55
C ASN A 627 -20.47 -21.09 12.62
N ARG A 628 -19.17 -20.93 12.32
CA ARG A 628 -18.07 -21.23 13.24
C ARG A 628 -17.52 -19.92 13.80
N ASP A 629 -17.48 -19.82 15.13
CA ASP A 629 -16.82 -18.72 15.81
C ASP A 629 -15.32 -18.75 15.51
N TYR A 630 -14.72 -17.57 15.45
CA TYR A 630 -13.29 -17.41 15.24
C TYR A 630 -12.80 -16.15 15.94
N ASP A 631 -11.53 -16.19 16.31
CA ASP A 631 -10.77 -15.06 16.83
C ASP A 631 -9.48 -14.89 16.00
N PRO A 632 -8.68 -13.85 16.26
CA PRO A 632 -7.45 -13.62 15.49
C PRO A 632 -6.47 -14.79 15.51
N PHE A 633 -6.39 -15.53 16.62
CA PHE A 633 -5.52 -16.69 16.76
C PHE A 633 -6.00 -17.88 15.92
N THR A 634 -7.31 -18.10 15.86
CA THR A 634 -7.93 -19.12 15.01
C THR A 634 -7.61 -18.86 13.55
N ILE A 635 -7.74 -17.59 13.10
CA ILE A 635 -7.40 -17.19 11.74
C ILE A 635 -5.92 -17.43 11.45
N LYS A 636 -5.03 -16.94 12.32
CA LYS A 636 -3.58 -17.14 12.20
C LYS A 636 -3.22 -18.62 12.11
N ASN A 637 -3.74 -19.44 13.02
CA ASN A 637 -3.44 -20.87 13.10
C ASN A 637 -3.92 -21.64 11.86
N ILE A 638 -5.12 -21.36 11.34
CA ILE A 638 -5.61 -22.04 10.12
C ILE A 638 -4.74 -21.66 8.93
N LEU A 639 -4.44 -20.37 8.74
CA LEU A 639 -3.60 -19.93 7.62
C LEU A 639 -2.20 -20.55 7.67
N MET A 640 -1.57 -20.57 8.85
CA MET A 640 -0.27 -21.21 9.07
C MET A 640 -0.32 -22.72 8.84
N SER A 641 -1.32 -23.41 9.39
CA SER A 641 -1.42 -24.87 9.30
C SER A 641 -1.77 -25.38 7.90
N THR A 642 -2.35 -24.53 7.06
CA THR A 642 -2.76 -24.88 5.69
C THR A 642 -1.86 -24.28 4.61
N ALA A 643 -0.80 -23.57 5.03
CA ALA A 643 0.24 -23.06 4.14
C ALA A 643 0.93 -24.21 3.40
N THR A 644 1.50 -23.88 2.25
CA THR A 644 2.25 -24.81 1.42
C THR A 644 3.73 -24.62 1.70
N ASP A 645 4.35 -25.66 2.27
CA ASP A 645 5.79 -25.68 2.56
C ASP A 645 6.59 -25.38 1.27
N THR A 646 7.50 -24.41 1.39
CA THR A 646 8.42 -24.00 0.31
C THR A 646 9.80 -24.67 0.45
N TYR A 647 9.95 -25.57 1.43
CA TYR A 647 11.17 -26.32 1.76
C TYR A 647 12.36 -25.44 2.15
N ASN A 648 12.08 -24.24 2.66
CA ASN A 648 13.06 -23.30 3.20
C ASN A 648 13.20 -23.47 4.73
N ASP A 649 14.21 -22.82 5.31
CA ASP A 649 14.33 -22.76 6.77
C ASP A 649 13.12 -22.03 7.43
N PRO A 650 12.62 -22.48 8.60
CA PRO A 650 11.46 -21.85 9.26
C PRO A 650 11.65 -20.37 9.61
N PHE A 651 12.87 -19.87 9.83
CA PHE A 651 13.13 -18.43 10.04
C PHE A 651 13.09 -17.61 8.75
N VAL A 652 12.83 -18.28 7.62
CA VAL A 652 12.81 -17.68 6.31
C VAL A 652 11.41 -17.76 5.72
N GLN A 653 10.78 -18.93 5.80
CA GLN A 653 9.43 -19.14 5.26
C GLN A 653 8.29 -19.12 6.29
N GLY A 654 8.60 -19.17 7.59
CA GLY A 654 7.58 -19.44 8.60
C GLY A 654 6.94 -20.79 8.37
N SER A 655 5.62 -20.81 8.24
CA SER A 655 4.84 -22.02 7.90
C SER A 655 4.74 -22.29 6.39
N GLY A 656 5.28 -21.40 5.55
CA GLY A 656 5.29 -21.55 4.09
C GLY A 656 4.39 -20.55 3.37
N LEU A 657 4.14 -20.82 2.08
CA LEU A 657 3.35 -19.98 1.19
C LEU A 657 1.86 -20.08 1.52
N ILE A 658 1.19 -18.94 1.62
CA ILE A 658 -0.23 -18.90 1.91
C ILE A 658 -1.06 -19.68 0.89
N ASN A 659 -2.14 -20.33 1.35
CA ASN A 659 -3.05 -21.07 0.48
C ASN A 659 -4.49 -20.98 1.00
N SER A 660 -5.20 -19.95 0.57
CA SER A 660 -6.60 -19.71 0.96
C SER A 660 -7.55 -20.83 0.51
N TYR A 661 -7.22 -21.55 -0.56
CA TYR A 661 -7.99 -22.73 -0.97
C TYR A 661 -7.88 -23.86 0.04
N LYS A 662 -6.66 -24.24 0.47
CA LYS A 662 -6.49 -25.26 1.52
C LYS A 662 -7.12 -24.82 2.85
N ALA A 663 -7.01 -23.54 3.20
CA ALA A 663 -7.66 -22.98 4.38
C ALA A 663 -9.19 -23.15 4.34
N THR A 664 -9.82 -22.83 3.20
CA THR A 664 -11.27 -22.99 3.02
C THR A 664 -11.68 -24.46 2.89
N GLN A 665 -10.88 -25.33 2.27
CA GLN A 665 -11.11 -26.78 2.27
C GLN A 665 -11.12 -27.36 3.68
N PHE A 666 -10.18 -26.95 4.54
CA PHE A 666 -10.13 -27.36 5.94
C PHE A 666 -11.41 -26.97 6.69
N VAL A 667 -11.88 -25.73 6.53
CA VAL A 667 -13.12 -25.26 7.15
C VAL A 667 -14.35 -26.01 6.63
N ASN A 668 -14.35 -26.36 5.33
CA ASN A 668 -15.44 -27.07 4.69
C ASN A 668 -15.46 -28.59 4.95
N GLY A 669 -14.34 -29.17 5.43
CA GLY A 669 -14.21 -30.62 5.65
C GLY A 669 -13.85 -31.41 4.39
N ASP A 670 -13.43 -30.72 3.32
CA ASP A 670 -13.13 -31.31 2.00
C ASP A 670 -11.64 -31.69 1.84
N GLY A 671 -10.81 -31.41 2.85
CA GLY A 671 -9.40 -31.82 2.92
C GLY A 671 -9.16 -32.58 4.22
N GLY A 672 -8.72 -33.84 4.12
CA GLY A 672 -8.24 -34.58 5.28
C GLY A 672 -6.96 -33.94 5.80
N VAL A 673 -6.83 -33.85 7.12
CA VAL A 673 -5.54 -33.60 7.78
C VAL A 673 -4.77 -34.90 7.83
#